data_AF-A0A6M1N932-F1
#
_entry.id   AF-A0A6M1N932-F1
#
_cell.length_a   1.000
_cell.length_b   1.000
_cell.length_c   1.000
_cell.angle_alpha   90.00
_cell.angle_beta   90.00
_cell.angle_gamma   90.00
#
_symmetry.space_group_name_H-M   'P 1'
#
loop_
_entity.id
_entity.type
_entity.pdbx_description
1 polymer ?
#
loop_
_entity_poly.entity_id
_entity_poly.type
_entity_poly.pdbx_seq_one_letter_code
_entity_poly.pdbx_strand_id
1 'polypeptide(L)'
;MKQYIYFICFLFILSALRLNGQGLPGIGIGAGYQMPVTKESLSPAFGTQLHFYYPFFKKGNFSLGSAIGGDYAFSEGASPFSRSGFAVDEKFSSSLFESSNSSSGQSNYGWRIGPQANFQAGKFLLSGILQTGQSYWKQADYRLEQEISGAAGAPVRKEIYAREEVRSSSWLVSPRLRIAYPLSDRIQIWTEGSLITSQMKVKERALGLPEGTVINGETYGNFVESKSIDRETEENWNISTVQLGLNFQLGKTKRPKVAKSKNPLYEGEQKGDNPLFESKKLKSDENPDRKRILTAVLPKNNARFSQEKPVKELRWQLLGNKIPSPKYIVELQRVDAQGRPAQSYHTTSEALSVSIVQMAKGALPDGMYRWQVREASTGLASGPQFFSVGNCDIQFRIENDTITCMGYEGENRKYRICFNSVYSSTSGDLTYAQPGSGLNLFDQGYNALSYTLVAPNTTLQTQLGSTSSSVQYCVEVLVPPSVTSIGIGLQGDDLDPSPILCQPGVALSLDSLPECICKECDELTMDLQNMQITPYNGQGNQFQFAGDLVANHPLYAVEVQVLSFAYSAQPTPCSSGVSILEESGMILRPGTTINSSTALQFMNSTANPNANGNAAKVIKYQAGSAMTGNIPVNVIVGLPGPLAGFDASCCRLNYEVCFRVVVYYDENTCKSCVFTKCFQFDNQ
;
A
#
# COMPACT_ATOMS: atom_id res chain seq x y z
N MET A 1 -8.34 3.46 -18.35
CA MET A 1 -9.25 3.37 -19.51
C MET A 1 -9.01 4.43 -20.58
N LYS A 2 -8.73 5.71 -20.23
CA LYS A 2 -8.43 6.78 -21.22
C LYS A 2 -7.18 6.55 -22.09
N GLN A 3 -6.12 5.90 -21.58
CA GLN A 3 -4.90 5.60 -22.35
C GLN A 3 -5.10 4.58 -23.50
N TYR A 4 -5.99 3.60 -23.33
CA TYR A 4 -6.28 2.60 -24.36
C TYR A 4 -6.98 3.20 -25.58
N ILE A 5 -7.75 4.28 -25.39
CA ILE A 5 -8.46 4.98 -26.45
C ILE A 5 -7.47 5.71 -27.37
N TYR A 6 -6.39 6.30 -26.83
CA TYR A 6 -5.35 6.93 -27.64
C TYR A 6 -4.56 5.91 -28.46
N PHE A 7 -4.27 4.73 -27.90
CA PHE A 7 -3.56 3.66 -28.61
C PHE A 7 -4.40 3.09 -29.77
N ILE A 8 -5.71 2.94 -29.57
CA ILE A 8 -6.66 2.50 -30.61
C ILE A 8 -6.85 3.58 -31.69
N CYS A 9 -7.00 4.85 -31.31
CA CYS A 9 -7.03 5.96 -32.28
C CYS A 9 -5.74 6.05 -33.10
N PHE A 10 -4.58 5.75 -32.51
CA PHE A 10 -3.31 5.77 -33.22
C PHE A 10 -3.14 4.62 -34.22
N LEU A 11 -3.60 3.41 -33.88
CA LEU A 11 -3.71 2.29 -34.82
C LEU A 11 -4.62 2.65 -36.00
N PHE A 12 -5.69 3.40 -35.77
CA PHE A 12 -6.57 3.92 -36.83
C PHE A 12 -5.89 4.97 -37.73
N ILE A 13 -5.04 5.84 -37.18
CA ILE A 13 -4.26 6.82 -37.97
C ILE A 13 -3.18 6.13 -38.82
N LEU A 14 -2.56 5.07 -38.31
CA LEU A 14 -1.61 4.23 -39.07
C LEU A 14 -2.29 3.50 -40.24
N SER A 15 -3.57 3.16 -40.15
CA SER A 15 -4.35 2.64 -41.28
C SER A 15 -4.86 3.72 -42.25
N ALA A 16 -5.01 4.98 -41.80
CA ALA A 16 -5.42 6.10 -42.65
C ALA A 16 -4.28 6.62 -43.54
N LEU A 17 -3.04 6.54 -43.05
CA LEU A 17 -1.84 6.73 -43.85
C LEU A 17 -1.59 5.44 -44.64
N ARG A 18 -1.97 5.42 -45.94
CA ARG A 18 -1.57 4.37 -46.91
C ARG A 18 -0.05 4.36 -47.13
N LEU A 19 0.73 4.11 -46.09
CA LEU A 19 2.17 3.99 -46.14
C LEU A 19 2.45 2.59 -46.69
N ASN A 20 2.67 2.52 -48.01
CA ASN A 20 3.28 1.34 -48.61
C ASN A 20 4.72 1.26 -48.11
N GLY A 21 4.96 0.57 -46.98
CA GLY A 21 6.29 0.40 -46.39
C GLY A 21 7.32 -0.01 -47.44
N GLN A 22 8.38 0.81 -47.59
CA GLN A 22 9.43 0.62 -48.60
C GLN A 22 10.59 -0.25 -48.08
N GLY A 23 10.53 -0.70 -46.83
CA GLY A 23 11.49 -1.60 -46.21
C GLY A 23 10.83 -2.58 -45.24
N LEU A 24 11.63 -3.50 -44.69
CA LEU A 24 11.16 -4.43 -43.66
C LEU A 24 11.05 -3.69 -42.32
N PRO A 25 9.91 -3.75 -41.62
CA PRO A 25 9.80 -3.25 -40.26
C PRO A 25 10.71 -4.04 -39.31
N GLY A 26 11.15 -3.39 -38.22
CA GLY A 26 12.04 -4.00 -37.23
C GLY A 26 11.48 -3.89 -35.81
N ILE A 27 11.63 -4.96 -35.03
CA ILE A 27 11.40 -4.95 -33.57
C ILE A 27 12.76 -5.08 -32.88
N GLY A 28 13.11 -4.09 -32.06
CA GLY A 28 14.28 -4.08 -31.21
C GLY A 28 13.92 -4.28 -29.75
N ILE A 29 14.70 -5.10 -29.06
CA ILE A 29 14.66 -5.26 -27.60
C ILE A 29 16.07 -5.00 -27.08
N GLY A 30 16.20 -4.21 -26.02
CA GLY A 30 17.49 -3.99 -25.39
C GLY A 30 17.37 -3.69 -23.91
N ALA A 31 18.51 -3.69 -23.25
CA ALA A 31 18.64 -3.35 -21.86
C ALA A 31 19.92 -2.56 -21.63
N GLY A 32 19.98 -1.85 -20.52
CA GLY A 32 21.15 -1.05 -20.18
C GLY A 32 20.96 -0.20 -18.95
N TYR A 33 21.80 0.81 -18.85
CA TYR A 33 21.95 1.60 -17.65
C TYR A 33 21.49 3.03 -17.88
N GLN A 34 20.81 3.59 -16.88
CA GLN A 34 20.32 4.96 -16.84
C GLN A 34 21.08 5.70 -15.73
N MET A 35 21.67 6.83 -16.09
CA MET A 35 22.48 7.66 -15.21
C MET A 35 21.83 9.04 -15.12
N PRO A 36 21.36 9.48 -13.95
CA PRO A 36 20.89 10.84 -13.79
C PRO A 36 22.04 11.82 -13.93
N VAL A 37 21.80 12.97 -14.57
CA VAL A 37 22.81 14.01 -14.79
C VAL A 37 23.14 14.72 -13.48
N THR A 38 22.14 14.94 -12.63
CA THR A 38 22.28 15.44 -11.25
C THR A 38 22.09 14.28 -10.27
N LYS A 39 23.08 14.06 -9.40
CA LYS A 39 23.05 12.93 -8.44
C LYS A 39 22.28 13.24 -7.16
N GLU A 40 21.90 14.50 -6.96
CA GLU A 40 21.40 14.99 -5.68
C GLU A 40 20.08 14.36 -5.24
N SER A 41 19.26 13.77 -6.13
CA SER A 41 17.95 13.21 -5.75
C SER A 41 17.49 11.98 -6.55
N LEU A 42 18.35 11.49 -7.45
CA LEU A 42 18.03 10.40 -8.39
C LEU A 42 19.12 9.34 -8.32
N SER A 43 18.73 8.06 -8.26
CA SER A 43 19.69 6.96 -8.33
C SER A 43 19.94 6.52 -9.78
N PRO A 44 21.07 5.86 -10.07
CA PRO A 44 21.21 5.13 -11.31
C PRO A 44 20.21 3.97 -11.38
N ALA A 45 19.73 3.63 -12.58
CA ALA A 45 18.71 2.61 -12.77
C ALA A 45 19.07 1.63 -13.90
N PHE A 46 18.61 0.39 -13.79
CA PHE A 46 18.65 -0.56 -14.90
C PHE A 46 17.35 -0.45 -15.69
N GLY A 47 17.45 -0.37 -17.01
CA GLY A 47 16.30 -0.17 -17.88
C GLY A 47 16.28 -1.13 -19.06
N THR A 48 15.07 -1.48 -19.47
CA THR A 48 14.78 -2.23 -20.70
C THR A 48 14.05 -1.33 -21.69
N GLN A 49 14.23 -1.61 -22.97
CA GLN A 49 13.50 -0.94 -24.02
C GLN A 49 12.96 -1.91 -25.06
N LEU A 50 11.75 -1.62 -25.51
CA LEU A 50 11.11 -2.20 -26.69
C LEU A 50 10.97 -1.10 -27.73
N HIS A 51 11.33 -1.40 -28.97
CA HIS A 51 11.38 -0.42 -30.04
C HIS A 51 10.85 -1.03 -31.34
N PHE A 52 9.96 -0.34 -32.04
CA PHE A 52 9.45 -0.74 -33.35
C PHE A 52 9.74 0.36 -34.37
N TYR A 53 10.38 -0.02 -35.47
CA TYR A 53 10.70 0.87 -36.58
C TYR A 53 9.94 0.48 -37.84
N TYR A 54 9.29 1.46 -38.45
CA TYR A 54 8.55 1.31 -39.69
C TYR A 54 9.11 2.22 -40.80
N PRO A 55 9.89 1.67 -41.76
CA PRO A 55 10.46 2.47 -42.85
C PRO A 55 9.42 2.75 -43.94
N PHE A 56 8.94 4.00 -44.00
CA PHE A 56 8.07 4.46 -45.09
C PHE A 56 8.85 4.98 -46.30
N PHE A 57 10.13 5.35 -46.14
CA PHE A 57 10.99 5.80 -47.22
C PHE A 57 12.33 5.06 -47.19
N LYS A 58 12.75 4.54 -48.35
CA LYS A 58 14.07 3.91 -48.51
C LYS A 58 14.68 4.26 -49.86
N LYS A 59 15.87 4.87 -49.85
CA LYS A 59 16.64 5.22 -51.06
C LYS A 59 18.12 4.90 -50.84
N GLY A 60 18.62 3.88 -51.54
CA GLY A 60 20.01 3.42 -51.40
C GLY A 60 20.35 3.08 -49.95
N ASN A 61 21.39 3.74 -49.42
CA ASN A 61 21.90 3.57 -48.07
C ASN A 61 21.13 4.36 -47.00
N PHE A 62 20.05 5.04 -47.36
CA PHE A 62 19.25 5.84 -46.44
C PHE A 62 17.84 5.28 -46.29
N SER A 63 17.33 5.27 -45.05
CA SER A 63 15.91 5.02 -44.78
C SER A 63 15.38 5.98 -43.73
N LEU A 64 14.15 6.42 -43.92
CA LEU A 64 13.41 7.26 -42.97
C LEU A 64 12.10 6.56 -42.60
N GLY A 65 11.77 6.60 -41.32
CA GLY A 65 10.60 5.92 -40.78
C GLY A 65 10.14 6.48 -39.46
N SER A 66 9.02 5.93 -38.99
CA SER A 66 8.51 6.19 -37.66
C SER A 66 9.06 5.16 -36.68
N ALA A 67 9.50 5.62 -35.53
CA ALA A 67 9.97 4.82 -34.42
C ALA A 67 9.04 5.01 -33.23
N ILE A 68 8.47 3.91 -32.74
CA ILE A 68 7.67 3.86 -31.51
C ILE A 68 8.40 2.97 -30.52
N GLY A 69 8.49 3.38 -29.26
CA GLY A 69 9.14 2.59 -28.25
C GLY A 69 8.49 2.74 -26.89
N GLY A 70 8.73 1.75 -26.04
CA GLY A 70 8.42 1.80 -24.62
C GLY A 70 9.66 1.44 -23.83
N ASP A 71 9.80 2.07 -22.69
CA ASP A 71 10.89 1.84 -21.77
C ASP A 71 10.37 1.61 -20.36
N TYR A 72 11.10 0.79 -19.63
CA TYR A 72 10.89 0.54 -18.21
C TYR A 72 12.25 0.56 -17.54
N ALA A 73 12.43 1.38 -16.52
CA ALA A 73 13.63 1.43 -15.72
C ALA A 73 13.30 1.41 -14.23
N PHE A 74 14.16 0.77 -13.46
CA PHE A 74 14.00 0.65 -12.02
C PHE A 74 15.36 0.73 -11.32
N SER A 75 15.35 1.23 -10.10
CA SER A 75 16.47 1.16 -9.18
C SER A 75 15.98 0.73 -7.81
N GLU A 76 16.73 -0.16 -7.19
CA GLU A 76 16.56 -0.62 -5.81
C GLU A 76 17.57 0.06 -4.87
N GLY A 77 18.44 0.93 -5.38
CA GLY A 77 19.47 1.59 -4.61
C GLY A 77 18.98 2.92 -4.00
N ALA A 78 19.37 3.15 -2.74
CA ALA A 78 19.30 4.46 -2.07
C ALA A 78 19.75 5.57 -3.00
N SER A 79 18.91 6.60 -3.17
CA SER A 79 19.33 7.82 -3.86
C SER A 79 20.50 8.42 -3.06
N PRO A 80 21.66 8.68 -3.69
CA PRO A 80 22.81 9.23 -2.98
C PRO A 80 22.53 10.70 -2.65
N PHE A 81 21.81 10.95 -1.56
CA PHE A 81 21.48 12.28 -1.08
C PHE A 81 22.61 12.78 -0.18
N SER A 82 23.32 13.83 -0.57
CA SER A 82 24.36 14.46 0.25
C SER A 82 23.82 15.73 0.92
N ARG A 83 22.89 15.59 1.88
CA ARG A 83 22.67 16.68 2.83
C ARG A 83 23.55 16.48 4.05
N SER A 84 24.17 17.57 4.49
CA SER A 84 24.87 17.62 5.77
C SER A 84 23.86 17.68 6.91
N GLY A 85 24.07 16.88 7.94
CA GLY A 85 23.34 17.03 9.21
C GLY A 85 23.64 18.37 9.87
N PHE A 86 22.83 18.73 10.85
CA PHE A 86 23.10 19.90 11.68
C PHE A 86 24.30 19.62 12.60
N ALA A 87 25.16 20.61 12.79
CA ALA A 87 26.28 20.52 13.72
C ALA A 87 25.75 20.63 15.16
N VAL A 88 26.06 19.63 15.97
CA VAL A 88 25.93 19.74 17.42
C VAL A 88 27.33 19.92 18.01
N ASP A 89 27.59 21.08 18.61
CA ASP A 89 28.90 21.53 19.11
C ASP A 89 30.02 21.62 18.04
N GLU A 90 31.24 21.93 18.50
CA GLU A 90 32.50 21.92 17.72
C GLU A 90 32.91 20.51 17.21
N LYS A 91 32.11 19.46 17.47
CA LYS A 91 32.40 18.08 17.06
C LYS A 91 31.42 17.62 15.98
N PHE A 92 31.94 17.39 14.78
CA PHE A 92 31.26 16.80 13.60
C PHE A 92 30.82 15.33 13.79
N SER A 93 30.04 15.03 14.82
CA SER A 93 29.65 13.65 15.13
C SER A 93 28.14 13.50 15.27
N SER A 94 27.41 13.82 14.21
CA SER A 94 26.04 13.33 14.02
C SER A 94 26.03 12.30 12.91
N SER A 95 25.62 11.07 13.23
CA SER A 95 25.34 10.05 12.23
C SER A 95 23.95 10.31 11.63
N LEU A 96 23.91 10.41 10.31
CA LEU A 96 22.66 10.47 9.56
C LEU A 96 22.20 9.05 9.28
N PHE A 97 20.90 8.82 9.45
CA PHE A 97 20.22 7.57 9.18
C PHE A 97 19.12 7.82 8.17
N GLU A 98 19.08 7.00 7.13
CA GLU A 98 17.85 6.82 6.37
C GLU A 98 16.87 6.07 7.28
N SER A 99 15.63 6.58 7.38
CA SER A 99 14.61 5.95 8.24
C SER A 99 14.39 4.49 7.82
N SER A 100 14.22 3.58 8.78
CA SER A 100 14.03 2.15 8.48
C SER A 100 12.75 1.84 7.70
N ASN A 101 11.82 2.81 7.65
CA ASN A 101 10.54 2.69 6.96
C ASN A 101 10.54 3.30 5.55
N SER A 102 11.57 4.05 5.15
CA SER A 102 11.63 4.58 3.78
C SER A 102 12.07 3.50 2.81
N SER A 103 11.37 3.42 1.68
CA SER A 103 11.82 2.61 0.55
C SER A 103 12.58 3.51 -0.42
N SER A 104 13.72 3.06 -0.92
CA SER A 104 14.57 3.85 -1.83
C SER A 104 14.28 3.60 -3.31
N GLY A 105 13.21 2.85 -3.60
CA GLY A 105 12.87 2.41 -4.93
C GLY A 105 12.44 3.56 -5.83
N GLN A 106 13.01 3.61 -7.03
CA GLN A 106 12.53 4.47 -8.11
C GLN A 106 12.23 3.64 -9.35
N SER A 107 11.20 4.03 -10.09
CA SER A 107 10.86 3.44 -11.37
C SER A 107 10.32 4.48 -12.34
N ASN A 108 10.62 4.25 -13.61
CA ASN A 108 10.12 5.02 -14.73
C ASN A 108 9.56 4.04 -15.74
N TYR A 109 8.36 4.31 -16.25
CA TYR A 109 7.92 3.71 -17.50
C TYR A 109 7.28 4.73 -18.41
N GLY A 110 7.42 4.52 -19.72
CA GLY A 110 6.89 5.45 -20.69
C GLY A 110 6.74 4.85 -22.07
N TRP A 111 6.01 5.58 -22.91
CA TRP A 111 5.96 5.32 -24.34
C TRP A 111 6.42 6.56 -25.08
N ARG A 112 7.03 6.36 -26.25
CA ARG A 112 7.65 7.41 -27.04
C ARG A 112 7.43 7.15 -28.51
N ILE A 113 7.32 8.22 -29.28
CA ILE A 113 7.17 8.17 -30.72
C ILE A 113 7.97 9.30 -31.38
N GLY A 114 8.51 9.04 -32.55
CA GLY A 114 9.10 10.08 -33.38
C GLY A 114 9.79 9.55 -34.62
N PRO A 115 10.44 10.44 -35.40
CA PRO A 115 11.19 10.04 -36.57
C PRO A 115 12.48 9.30 -36.22
N GLN A 116 12.83 8.32 -37.07
CA GLN A 116 14.12 7.66 -37.10
C GLN A 116 14.69 7.70 -38.52
N ALA A 117 15.93 8.20 -38.63
CA ALA A 117 16.70 8.23 -39.86
C ALA A 117 17.87 7.26 -39.75
N ASN A 118 17.97 6.31 -40.68
CA ASN A 118 19.06 5.34 -40.73
C ASN A 118 19.96 5.60 -41.94
N PHE A 119 21.27 5.56 -41.70
CA PHE A 119 22.34 5.69 -42.67
C PHE A 119 23.20 4.42 -42.65
N GLN A 120 23.29 3.73 -43.77
CA GLN A 120 24.14 2.56 -43.93
C GLN A 120 25.54 2.99 -44.36
N ALA A 121 26.53 2.73 -43.50
CA ALA A 121 27.94 3.00 -43.73
C ALA A 121 28.71 1.66 -43.71
N GLY A 122 28.94 1.09 -44.89
CA GLY A 122 29.49 -0.26 -45.02
C GLY A 122 28.57 -1.31 -44.40
N LYS A 123 29.09 -2.06 -43.42
CA LYS A 123 28.30 -3.04 -42.66
C LYS A 123 27.53 -2.42 -41.49
N PHE A 124 27.82 -1.18 -41.09
CA PHE A 124 27.17 -0.55 -39.95
C PHE A 124 25.93 0.24 -40.38
N LEU A 125 24.96 0.31 -39.48
CA LEU A 125 23.76 1.13 -39.60
C LEU A 125 23.77 2.18 -38.48
N LEU A 126 23.98 3.43 -38.84
CA LEU A 126 23.89 4.57 -37.92
C LEU A 126 22.45 5.10 -37.93
N SER A 127 21.83 5.27 -36.77
CA SER A 127 20.46 5.75 -36.66
C SER A 127 20.38 6.96 -35.74
N GLY A 128 19.88 8.07 -36.27
CA GLY A 128 19.47 9.24 -35.47
C GLY A 128 17.98 9.15 -35.18
N ILE A 129 17.61 9.26 -33.90
CA ILE A 129 16.23 9.11 -33.43
C ILE A 129 15.89 10.31 -32.55
N LEU A 130 14.76 10.96 -32.81
CA LEU A 130 14.22 12.00 -31.93
C LEU A 130 12.81 11.60 -31.55
N GLN A 131 12.57 11.32 -30.27
CA GLN A 131 11.26 10.88 -29.79
C GLN A 131 10.70 11.83 -28.73
N THR A 132 9.38 11.91 -28.67
CA THR A 132 8.63 12.52 -27.58
C THR A 132 7.53 11.57 -27.12
N GLY A 133 7.07 11.72 -25.89
CA GLY A 133 6.04 10.85 -25.35
C GLY A 133 5.75 11.15 -23.89
N GLN A 134 5.06 10.22 -23.22
CA GLN A 134 4.75 10.36 -21.79
C GLN A 134 5.59 9.42 -20.95
N SER A 135 6.15 9.98 -19.87
CA SER A 135 6.84 9.25 -18.81
C SER A 135 5.94 9.23 -17.57
N TYR A 136 5.93 8.09 -16.88
CA TYR A 136 5.39 7.93 -15.55
C TYR A 136 6.55 7.65 -14.61
N TRP A 137 6.78 8.57 -13.70
CA TRP A 137 7.82 8.50 -12.68
C TRP A 137 7.21 8.14 -11.34
N LYS A 138 7.79 7.15 -10.67
CA LYS A 138 7.48 6.79 -9.30
C LYS A 138 8.77 6.75 -8.49
N GLN A 139 8.84 7.54 -7.42
CA GLN A 139 9.89 7.48 -6.42
C GLN A 139 9.21 7.32 -5.07
N ALA A 140 9.68 6.36 -4.28
CA ALA A 140 9.18 6.15 -2.93
C ALA A 140 9.50 7.33 -2.00
N ASP A 141 8.79 7.39 -0.87
CA ASP A 141 9.03 8.37 0.16
C ASP A 141 10.40 8.14 0.80
N TYR A 142 11.06 9.24 1.14
CA TYR A 142 12.40 9.22 1.69
C TYR A 142 12.44 10.12 2.93
N ARG A 143 13.04 9.61 4.01
CA ARG A 143 13.13 10.32 5.27
C ARG A 143 14.54 10.22 5.81
N LEU A 144 15.11 11.38 6.14
CA LEU A 144 16.41 11.50 6.76
C LEU A 144 16.23 11.81 8.23
N GLU A 145 16.75 10.92 9.06
CA GLU A 145 16.83 11.08 10.49
C GLU A 145 18.26 11.38 10.90
N GLN A 146 18.45 12.28 11.85
CA GLN A 146 19.73 12.50 12.49
C GLN A 146 19.70 11.83 13.86
N GLU A 147 20.67 10.97 14.12
CA GLU A 147 20.88 10.44 15.46
C GLU A 147 21.73 11.41 16.26
N ILE A 148 21.27 11.66 17.47
CA ILE A 148 21.93 12.58 18.36
C ILE A 148 22.30 11.82 19.62
N SER A 149 23.60 11.63 19.81
CA SER A 149 24.18 10.91 20.94
C SER A 149 24.19 11.81 22.18
N GLY A 150 23.33 11.50 23.14
CA GLY A 150 23.33 12.16 24.45
C GLY A 150 24.46 11.65 25.35
N ALA A 151 24.90 12.48 26.31
CA ALA A 151 25.98 12.12 27.25
C ALA A 151 25.57 11.11 28.35
N ALA A 152 24.28 10.79 28.49
CA ALA A 152 23.78 9.85 29.53
C ALA A 152 22.43 9.17 29.18
N GLY A 153 22.19 8.83 27.92
CA GLY A 153 20.95 8.18 27.50
C GLY A 153 21.06 7.48 26.14
N ALA A 154 20.05 6.68 25.79
CA ALA A 154 19.97 6.07 24.46
C ALA A 154 19.91 7.18 23.39
N PRO A 155 20.59 7.01 22.25
CA PRO A 155 20.59 8.00 21.18
C PRO A 155 19.16 8.24 20.67
N VAL A 156 18.80 9.51 20.47
CA VAL A 156 17.49 9.91 19.95
C VAL A 156 17.61 10.20 18.47
N ARG A 157 16.71 9.63 17.66
CA ARG A 157 16.60 9.92 16.23
C ARG A 157 15.50 10.94 15.97
N LYS A 158 15.80 11.93 15.14
CA LYS A 158 14.85 12.98 14.75
C LYS A 158 14.84 13.17 13.24
N GLU A 159 13.65 13.22 12.66
CA GLU A 159 13.45 13.53 11.24
C GLU A 159 13.86 14.98 10.97
N ILE A 160 14.82 15.18 10.08
CA ILE A 160 15.31 16.51 9.68
C ILE A 160 14.87 16.92 8.28
N TYR A 161 14.53 15.92 7.46
CA TYR A 161 14.06 16.10 6.10
C TYR A 161 13.18 14.92 5.72
N ALA A 162 12.07 15.21 5.05
CA ALA A 162 11.22 14.20 4.43
C ALA A 162 10.84 14.65 3.02
N ARG A 163 10.91 13.72 2.08
CA ARG A 163 10.37 13.87 0.73
C ARG A 163 9.24 12.87 0.57
N GLU A 164 8.06 13.36 0.23
CA GLU A 164 6.90 12.49 0.02
C GLU A 164 7.06 11.63 -1.23
N GLU A 165 6.28 10.55 -1.32
CA GLU A 165 6.24 9.70 -2.51
C GLU A 165 5.91 10.53 -3.76
N VAL A 166 6.81 10.52 -4.75
CA VAL A 166 6.61 11.23 -6.00
C VAL A 166 5.92 10.30 -6.98
N ARG A 167 4.72 10.68 -7.40
CA ARG A 167 4.02 10.09 -8.56
C ARG A 167 3.77 11.18 -9.59
N SER A 168 4.57 11.20 -10.66
CA SER A 168 4.49 12.23 -11.69
C SER A 168 4.26 11.62 -13.06
N SER A 169 3.43 12.28 -13.86
CA SER A 169 3.29 12.00 -15.29
C SER A 169 3.63 13.26 -16.08
N SER A 170 4.59 13.17 -16.99
CA SER A 170 5.06 14.33 -17.74
C SER A 170 5.46 13.97 -19.17
N TRP A 171 5.48 14.99 -20.02
CA TRP A 171 5.97 14.87 -21.38
C TRP A 171 7.48 14.87 -21.40
N LEU A 172 8.06 13.88 -22.07
CA LEU A 172 9.51 13.76 -22.23
C LEU A 172 9.93 14.04 -23.68
N VAL A 173 11.18 14.47 -23.82
CA VAL A 173 11.90 14.53 -25.10
C VAL A 173 13.16 13.69 -24.99
N SER A 174 13.43 12.89 -26.03
CA SER A 174 14.54 11.93 -26.03
C SER A 174 15.26 11.87 -27.39
N PRO A 175 16.34 12.64 -27.58
CA PRO A 175 17.27 12.41 -28.67
C PRO A 175 18.12 11.16 -28.41
N ARG A 176 18.31 10.34 -29.45
CA ARG A 176 19.08 9.10 -29.39
C ARG A 176 19.97 8.90 -30.61
N LEU A 177 21.11 8.26 -30.37
CA LEU A 177 22.03 7.83 -31.40
C LEU A 177 22.28 6.33 -31.25
N ARG A 178 21.98 5.57 -32.31
CA ARG A 178 22.13 4.11 -32.32
C ARG A 178 23.10 3.68 -33.41
N ILE A 179 23.98 2.74 -33.07
CA ILE A 179 24.87 2.05 -34.02
C ILE A 179 24.47 0.58 -34.02
N ALA A 180 24.14 0.02 -35.18
CA ALA A 180 23.78 -1.37 -35.35
C ALA A 180 24.69 -2.12 -36.32
N TYR A 181 24.97 -3.38 -36.03
CA TYR A 181 25.75 -4.30 -36.85
C TYR A 181 24.90 -5.54 -37.20
N PRO A 182 24.76 -5.89 -38.48
CA PRO A 182 24.00 -7.07 -38.92
C PRO A 182 24.78 -8.35 -38.61
N LEU A 183 24.20 -9.21 -37.77
CA LEU A 183 24.67 -10.58 -37.54
C LEU A 183 24.15 -11.53 -38.63
N SER A 184 22.99 -11.20 -39.20
CA SER A 184 22.38 -11.87 -40.35
C SER A 184 21.48 -10.89 -41.11
N ASP A 185 20.87 -11.36 -42.20
CA ASP A 185 19.86 -10.59 -42.95
C ASP A 185 18.66 -10.14 -42.12
N ARG A 186 18.44 -10.76 -40.94
CA ARG A 186 17.26 -10.49 -40.10
C ARG A 186 17.58 -10.07 -38.67
N ILE A 187 18.81 -10.25 -38.22
CA ILE A 187 19.21 -10.01 -36.83
C ILE A 187 20.35 -9.00 -36.84
N GLN A 188 20.18 -7.93 -36.08
CA GLN A 188 21.21 -6.92 -35.86
C GLN A 188 21.46 -6.79 -34.36
N ILE A 189 22.72 -6.66 -33.97
CA ILE A 189 23.08 -6.18 -32.63
C ILE A 189 23.23 -4.67 -32.69
N TRP A 190 22.78 -3.95 -31.67
CA TRP A 190 22.88 -2.50 -31.62
C TRP A 190 23.29 -1.99 -30.24
N THR A 191 23.95 -0.83 -30.23
CA THR A 191 24.22 -0.03 -29.04
C THR A 191 23.63 1.37 -29.23
N GLU A 192 23.11 1.96 -28.17
CA GLU A 192 22.41 3.24 -28.20
C GLU A 192 22.78 4.11 -27.00
N GLY A 193 23.09 5.38 -27.28
CA GLY A 193 23.15 6.45 -26.29
C GLY A 193 21.93 7.35 -26.42
N SER A 194 21.30 7.73 -25.29
CA SER A 194 20.21 8.70 -25.29
C SER A 194 20.29 9.68 -24.14
N LEU A 195 19.70 10.86 -24.33
CA LEU A 195 19.38 11.81 -23.27
C LEU A 195 17.85 11.86 -23.14
N ILE A 196 17.34 11.92 -21.92
CA ILE A 196 15.92 12.02 -21.61
C ILE A 196 15.74 13.22 -20.70
N THR A 197 14.87 14.14 -21.10
CA THR A 197 14.53 15.33 -20.31
C THR A 197 13.03 15.36 -20.08
N SER A 198 12.62 15.59 -18.82
CA SER A 198 11.22 15.74 -18.42
C SER A 198 11.08 16.51 -17.10
N GLN A 199 9.85 16.72 -16.64
CA GLN A 199 9.53 17.45 -15.41
C GLN A 199 8.91 16.54 -14.35
N MET A 200 9.10 16.87 -13.07
CA MET A 200 8.41 16.24 -11.96
C MET A 200 8.00 17.24 -10.89
N LYS A 201 6.87 16.98 -10.23
CA LYS A 201 6.42 17.75 -9.06
C LYS A 201 6.83 17.03 -7.80
N VAL A 202 7.44 17.75 -6.87
CA VAL A 202 7.97 17.20 -5.63
C VAL A 202 7.44 17.98 -4.44
N LYS A 203 7.19 17.25 -3.34
CA LYS A 203 6.78 17.81 -2.06
C LYS A 203 7.81 17.43 -1.02
N GLU A 204 8.34 18.46 -0.36
CA GLU A 204 9.43 18.34 0.59
C GLU A 204 9.03 19.00 1.90
N ARG A 205 9.41 18.36 3.00
CA ARG A 205 9.28 18.89 4.36
C ARG A 205 10.67 18.97 4.95
N ALA A 206 11.03 20.14 5.45
CA ALA A 206 12.29 20.36 6.14
C ALA A 206 12.05 21.11 7.45
N LEU A 207 12.90 20.88 8.45
CA LEU A 207 12.93 21.73 9.64
C LEU A 207 13.32 23.16 9.23
N GLY A 208 12.59 24.16 9.73
CA GLY A 208 12.83 25.58 9.46
C GLY A 208 14.06 26.16 10.16
N LEU A 209 15.16 25.40 10.22
CA LEU A 209 16.44 25.85 10.76
C LEU A 209 17.31 26.36 9.60
N PRO A 210 17.94 27.55 9.73
CA PRO A 210 18.92 28.00 8.76
C PRO A 210 20.04 26.95 8.57
N GLU A 211 20.48 26.74 7.33
CA GLU A 211 21.63 25.87 7.05
C GLU A 211 22.85 26.35 7.85
N GLY A 212 23.53 25.44 8.55
CA GLY A 212 24.70 25.75 9.37
C GLY A 212 24.41 26.21 10.80
N THR A 213 23.16 26.09 11.29
CA THR A 213 22.84 26.35 12.70
C THR A 213 23.61 25.37 13.61
N VAL A 214 24.43 25.92 14.51
CA VAL A 214 25.17 25.15 15.54
C VAL A 214 24.31 25.12 16.80
N ILE A 215 23.97 23.93 17.27
CA ILE A 215 23.22 23.74 18.52
C ILE A 215 24.23 23.30 19.59
N ASN A 216 24.35 24.06 20.69
CA ASN A 216 25.25 23.70 21.79
C ASN A 216 24.69 22.53 22.63
N GLY A 217 25.52 21.52 22.86
CA GLY A 217 25.18 20.18 23.37
C GLY A 217 25.05 20.02 24.88
N GLU A 218 24.98 21.10 25.65
CA GLU A 218 24.63 21.02 27.09
C GLU A 218 23.12 20.89 27.34
N THR A 219 22.30 20.92 26.27
CA THR A 219 20.84 21.09 26.35
C THR A 219 20.06 19.89 25.80
N TYR A 220 20.40 18.68 26.25
CA TYR A 220 19.71 17.47 25.81
C TYR A 220 18.50 17.11 26.68
N GLY A 221 17.31 17.36 26.13
CA GLY A 221 16.00 17.04 26.73
C GLY A 221 14.87 17.97 26.28
N ASN A 222 15.21 19.19 25.82
CA ASN A 222 14.24 20.25 25.51
C ASN A 222 14.36 20.75 24.07
N PHE A 223 14.51 19.87 23.08
CA PHE A 223 14.50 20.33 21.68
C PHE A 223 13.14 20.99 21.40
N VAL A 224 13.17 22.27 21.06
CA VAL A 224 11.97 22.98 20.67
C VAL A 224 11.68 22.67 19.22
N GLU A 225 10.52 22.10 18.95
CA GLU A 225 10.08 21.80 17.59
C GLU A 225 9.82 23.14 16.87
N SER A 226 10.78 23.57 16.05
CA SER A 226 10.51 24.57 15.03
C SER A 226 9.55 23.96 14.02
N LYS A 227 8.56 24.74 13.60
CA LYS A 227 7.55 24.32 12.63
C LYS A 227 8.25 23.81 11.37
N SER A 228 7.94 22.60 10.94
CA SER A 228 8.41 22.07 9.66
C SER A 228 7.82 22.91 8.52
N ILE A 229 8.65 23.27 7.54
CA ILE A 229 8.23 24.01 6.37
C ILE A 229 7.97 23.02 5.24
N ASP A 230 6.73 22.98 4.77
CA ASP A 230 6.35 22.23 3.57
C ASP A 230 6.60 23.10 2.33
N ARG A 231 7.27 22.54 1.32
CA ARG A 231 7.58 23.19 0.05
C ARG A 231 7.18 22.30 -1.11
N GLU A 232 6.37 22.83 -2.01
CA GLU A 232 6.02 22.19 -3.29
C GLU A 232 6.79 22.88 -4.42
N THR A 233 7.56 22.12 -5.21
CA THR A 233 8.39 22.65 -6.30
C THR A 233 8.29 21.76 -7.55
N GLU A 234 8.47 22.36 -8.74
CA GLU A 234 8.59 21.65 -10.01
C GLU A 234 10.06 21.56 -10.42
N GLU A 235 10.57 20.35 -10.61
CA GLU A 235 11.97 20.05 -10.91
C GLU A 235 12.12 19.44 -12.31
N ASN A 236 13.14 19.88 -13.05
CA ASN A 236 13.53 19.26 -14.31
C ASN A 236 14.45 18.07 -14.01
N TRP A 237 14.15 16.88 -14.54
CA TRP A 237 15.03 15.72 -14.43
C TRP A 237 15.60 15.33 -15.79
N ASN A 238 16.89 15.01 -15.77
CA ASN A 238 17.67 14.66 -16.95
C ASN A 238 18.38 13.32 -16.72
N ILE A 239 18.17 12.37 -17.63
CA ILE A 239 18.78 11.03 -17.57
C ILE A 239 19.53 10.75 -18.87
N SER A 240 20.78 10.34 -18.73
CA SER A 240 21.59 9.78 -19.81
C SER A 240 21.48 8.26 -19.78
N THR A 241 21.26 7.61 -20.93
CA THR A 241 21.14 6.16 -21.01
C THR A 241 22.15 5.56 -21.98
N VAL A 242 22.71 4.41 -21.61
CA VAL A 242 23.50 3.58 -22.52
C VAL A 242 22.88 2.19 -22.56
N GLN A 243 22.53 1.71 -23.75
CA GLN A 243 21.79 0.46 -23.93
C GLN A 243 22.39 -0.40 -25.05
N LEU A 244 22.27 -1.72 -24.87
CA LEU A 244 22.64 -2.72 -25.85
C LEU A 244 21.42 -3.60 -26.15
N GLY A 245 21.25 -4.03 -27.39
CA GLY A 245 20.16 -4.94 -27.72
C GLY A 245 20.25 -5.61 -29.08
N LEU A 246 19.18 -6.31 -29.40
CA LEU A 246 18.98 -7.01 -30.66
C LEU A 246 17.81 -6.38 -31.42
N ASN A 247 17.88 -6.40 -32.74
CA ASN A 247 16.82 -5.95 -33.64
C ASN A 247 16.50 -7.06 -34.65
N PHE A 248 15.21 -7.36 -34.77
CA PHE A 248 14.65 -8.41 -35.62
C PHE A 248 13.85 -7.79 -36.75
N GLN A 249 14.28 -8.01 -38.00
CA GLN A 249 13.52 -7.57 -39.17
C GLN A 249 12.37 -8.54 -39.47
N LEU A 250 11.17 -8.00 -39.60
CA LEU A 250 9.96 -8.76 -39.86
C LEU A 250 9.57 -8.70 -41.34
N GLY A 251 9.17 -9.85 -41.89
CA GLY A 251 8.60 -9.97 -43.24
C GLY A 251 9.46 -10.75 -44.23
N LYS A 252 8.91 -10.94 -45.44
CA LYS A 252 9.61 -11.64 -46.53
C LYS A 252 10.45 -10.61 -47.29
N THR A 253 11.77 -10.79 -47.32
CA THR A 253 12.63 -10.10 -48.29
C THR A 253 12.08 -10.39 -49.68
N LYS A 254 11.69 -9.34 -50.43
CA LYS A 254 11.40 -9.50 -51.85
C LYS A 254 12.69 -9.98 -52.50
N ARG A 255 12.79 -11.28 -52.80
CA ARG A 255 13.87 -11.79 -53.63
C ARG A 255 13.83 -10.97 -54.93
N PRO A 256 14.93 -10.31 -55.33
CA PRO A 256 14.97 -9.70 -56.65
C PRO A 256 14.68 -10.81 -57.66
N LYS A 257 13.72 -10.56 -58.56
CA LYS A 257 13.47 -11.47 -59.69
C LYS A 257 14.77 -11.50 -60.50
N VAL A 258 15.50 -12.60 -60.39
CA VAL A 258 16.63 -12.91 -61.28
C VAL A 258 16.04 -12.95 -62.69
N ALA A 259 16.41 -11.98 -63.51
CA ALA A 259 16.12 -12.00 -64.94
C ALA A 259 16.83 -13.23 -65.53
N LYS A 260 16.07 -14.09 -66.20
CA LYS A 260 16.60 -15.26 -66.91
C LYS A 260 17.56 -14.77 -68.01
N SER A 261 18.85 -14.92 -67.76
CA SER A 261 19.90 -14.94 -68.79
C SER A 261 20.41 -16.38 -68.93
N LYS A 262 20.62 -16.80 -70.18
CA LYS A 262 20.93 -18.18 -70.60
C LYS A 262 22.33 -18.63 -70.13
N ASN A 263 22.42 -19.93 -69.83
CA ASN A 263 23.57 -20.86 -69.61
C ASN A 263 24.89 -20.59 -70.37
N PRO A 264 26.00 -21.36 -70.20
CA PRO A 264 26.33 -22.46 -69.24
C PRO A 264 27.74 -22.33 -68.61
N LEU A 265 28.08 -23.18 -67.62
CA LEU A 265 29.34 -23.99 -67.53
C LEU A 265 29.54 -24.54 -66.10
N TYR A 266 30.07 -25.77 -66.06
CA TYR A 266 30.64 -26.57 -64.97
C TYR A 266 31.17 -25.75 -63.76
N GLU A 267 31.18 -26.21 -62.51
CA GLU A 267 31.80 -27.44 -62.01
C GLU A 267 31.64 -27.44 -60.47
N GLY A 268 31.73 -28.62 -59.84
CA GLY A 268 32.36 -28.71 -58.51
C GLY A 268 31.47 -29.00 -57.29
N GLU A 269 31.51 -30.25 -56.84
CA GLU A 269 31.27 -30.69 -55.47
C GLU A 269 32.12 -29.91 -54.46
N GLN A 270 31.60 -29.65 -53.25
CA GLN A 270 32.05 -30.35 -52.04
C GLN A 270 31.39 -29.80 -50.77
N LYS A 271 31.19 -30.76 -49.85
CA LYS A 271 30.79 -30.63 -48.46
C LYS A 271 31.58 -29.58 -47.70
N GLY A 272 30.88 -28.83 -46.86
CA GLY A 272 31.43 -28.12 -45.71
C GLY A 272 30.48 -28.33 -44.53
N ASP A 273 30.85 -29.26 -43.66
CA ASP A 273 30.15 -29.58 -42.42
C ASP A 273 30.09 -28.36 -41.50
N ASN A 274 28.93 -28.14 -40.87
CA ASN A 274 28.74 -27.14 -39.83
C ASN A 274 28.22 -27.87 -38.57
N PRO A 275 29.01 -28.02 -37.50
CA PRO A 275 28.75 -29.00 -36.44
C PRO A 275 27.79 -28.51 -35.33
N LEU A 276 26.95 -27.51 -35.58
CA LEU A 276 26.14 -26.86 -34.52
C LEU A 276 24.63 -27.05 -34.63
N PHE A 277 24.14 -27.81 -35.62
CA PHE A 277 22.72 -28.18 -35.70
C PHE A 277 22.58 -29.64 -36.13
N GLU A 278 22.78 -30.55 -35.17
CA GLU A 278 22.31 -31.91 -35.30
C GLU A 278 20.77 -31.87 -35.28
N SER A 279 20.16 -31.85 -36.47
CA SER A 279 18.72 -32.05 -36.57
C SER A 279 18.43 -33.48 -36.16
N LYS A 280 18.01 -33.67 -34.90
CA LYS A 280 17.25 -34.85 -34.49
C LYS A 280 16.02 -34.96 -35.39
N LYS A 281 16.17 -35.65 -36.53
CA LYS A 281 15.07 -36.34 -37.17
C LYS A 281 14.68 -37.45 -36.19
N LEU A 282 13.74 -37.15 -35.31
CA LEU A 282 12.94 -38.17 -34.64
C LEU A 282 12.12 -38.87 -35.72
N LYS A 283 12.72 -39.93 -36.28
CA LYS A 283 11.96 -41.11 -36.66
C LYS A 283 11.40 -41.70 -35.37
N SER A 284 10.13 -41.44 -35.10
CA SER A 284 9.28 -42.36 -34.36
C SER A 284 7.83 -42.14 -34.81
N ASP A 285 7.58 -42.27 -36.11
CA ASP A 285 6.30 -42.79 -36.58
C ASP A 285 6.33 -44.30 -36.33
N GLU A 286 6.01 -44.69 -35.09
CA GLU A 286 5.40 -45.97 -34.71
C GLU A 286 5.25 -46.00 -33.18
N ASN A 287 4.04 -45.73 -32.69
CA ASN A 287 3.46 -46.54 -31.62
C ASN A 287 1.92 -46.48 -31.69
N PRO A 288 1.23 -47.57 -32.06
CA PRO A 288 -0.21 -47.69 -31.97
C PRO A 288 -0.58 -47.93 -30.50
N ASP A 289 -1.54 -47.14 -29.99
CA ASP A 289 -2.29 -47.29 -28.72
C ASP A 289 -2.23 -46.07 -27.79
N ARG A 290 -2.76 -44.93 -28.25
CA ARG A 290 -3.49 -44.08 -27.30
C ARG A 290 -4.77 -44.81 -26.92
N LYS A 291 -4.72 -45.62 -25.85
CA LYS A 291 -5.90 -46.22 -25.22
C LYS A 291 -6.97 -45.14 -25.05
N ARG A 292 -8.15 -45.37 -25.62
CA ARG A 292 -9.31 -44.48 -25.46
C ARG A 292 -9.75 -44.54 -24.00
N ILE A 293 -9.90 -43.39 -23.34
CA ILE A 293 -10.32 -43.30 -21.94
C ILE A 293 -11.59 -42.46 -21.87
N LEU A 294 -12.59 -42.95 -21.16
CA LEU A 294 -13.84 -42.24 -20.88
C LEU A 294 -13.79 -41.71 -19.43
N THR A 295 -13.92 -40.40 -19.25
CA THR A 295 -13.78 -39.74 -17.95
C THR A 295 -15.04 -38.95 -17.61
N ALA A 296 -15.61 -39.19 -16.44
CA ALA A 296 -16.69 -38.38 -15.90
C ALA A 296 -16.16 -37.01 -15.42
N VAL A 297 -16.87 -35.92 -15.73
CA VAL A 297 -16.40 -34.53 -15.50
C VAL A 297 -17.30 -33.78 -14.52
N LEU A 298 -18.62 -33.84 -14.72
CA LEU A 298 -19.60 -33.21 -13.82
C LEU A 298 -20.79 -34.14 -13.59
N PRO A 299 -21.35 -34.17 -12.36
CA PRO A 299 -20.87 -33.53 -11.15
C PRO A 299 -19.51 -34.11 -10.69
N LYS A 300 -18.69 -33.30 -10.03
CA LYS A 300 -17.41 -33.75 -9.47
C LYS A 300 -17.67 -34.88 -8.46
N ASN A 301 -16.74 -35.83 -8.34
CA ASN A 301 -16.84 -36.88 -7.33
C ASN A 301 -17.02 -36.29 -5.93
N ASN A 302 -17.94 -36.86 -5.15
CA ASN A 302 -18.35 -36.43 -3.82
C ASN A 302 -18.88 -34.99 -3.73
N ALA A 303 -19.35 -34.41 -4.85
CA ALA A 303 -20.02 -33.11 -4.82
C ALA A 303 -21.37 -33.18 -4.09
N ARG A 304 -21.78 -32.06 -3.49
CA ARG A 304 -23.03 -31.93 -2.73
C ARG A 304 -23.91 -30.86 -3.34
N PHE A 305 -25.21 -31.11 -3.41
CA PHE A 305 -26.18 -30.23 -4.05
C PHE A 305 -27.40 -30.06 -3.14
N SER A 306 -27.97 -28.86 -3.10
CA SER A 306 -29.24 -28.59 -2.41
C SER A 306 -30.42 -28.67 -3.39
N GLN A 307 -31.64 -28.77 -2.88
CA GLN A 307 -32.82 -28.72 -3.74
C GLN A 307 -32.97 -27.37 -4.47
N GLU A 308 -32.46 -26.28 -3.87
CA GLU A 308 -32.46 -24.93 -4.47
C GLU A 308 -31.39 -24.74 -5.56
N LYS A 309 -30.29 -25.51 -5.50
CA LYS A 309 -29.21 -25.53 -6.50
C LYS A 309 -29.03 -26.97 -7.02
N PRO A 310 -30.02 -27.50 -7.77
CA PRO A 310 -30.01 -28.88 -8.18
C PRO A 310 -28.90 -29.16 -9.21
N VAL A 311 -28.45 -30.42 -9.26
CA VAL A 311 -27.58 -30.89 -10.32
C VAL A 311 -28.32 -30.77 -11.65
N LYS A 312 -27.77 -29.99 -12.59
CA LYS A 312 -28.43 -29.71 -13.87
C LYS A 312 -28.23 -30.82 -14.91
N GLU A 313 -27.02 -31.38 -14.96
CA GLU A 313 -26.63 -32.36 -15.98
C GLU A 313 -25.47 -33.26 -15.51
N LEU A 314 -25.36 -34.43 -16.15
CA LEU A 314 -24.22 -35.32 -16.10
C LEU A 314 -23.38 -35.11 -17.36
N ARG A 315 -22.08 -34.85 -17.22
CA ARG A 315 -21.16 -34.54 -18.34
C ARG A 315 -19.89 -35.36 -18.25
N TRP A 316 -19.43 -35.89 -19.38
CA TRP A 316 -18.20 -36.68 -19.49
C TRP A 316 -17.36 -36.26 -20.70
N GLN A 317 -16.14 -36.78 -20.79
CA GLN A 317 -15.20 -36.51 -21.88
C GLN A 317 -14.57 -37.81 -22.38
N LEU A 318 -14.32 -37.87 -23.69
CA LEU A 318 -13.56 -38.94 -24.33
C LEU A 318 -12.14 -38.43 -24.65
N LEU A 319 -11.14 -39.05 -24.04
CA LEU A 319 -9.73 -38.79 -24.30
C LEU A 319 -9.18 -39.85 -25.27
N GLY A 320 -8.58 -39.41 -26.38
CA GLY A 320 -8.04 -40.28 -27.43
C GLY A 320 -8.74 -40.09 -28.77
N ASN A 321 -8.66 -41.12 -29.64
CA ASN A 321 -9.22 -41.07 -30.98
C ASN A 321 -10.76 -41.04 -30.95
N LYS A 322 -11.38 -40.21 -31.80
CA LYS A 322 -12.85 -40.11 -31.92
C LYS A 322 -13.48 -41.47 -32.25
N ILE A 323 -14.63 -41.75 -31.63
CA ILE A 323 -15.46 -42.91 -31.94
C ILE A 323 -16.41 -42.51 -33.08
N PRO A 324 -16.45 -43.23 -34.21
CA PRO A 324 -17.46 -43.01 -35.25
C PRO A 324 -18.85 -43.35 -34.69
N SER A 325 -19.77 -42.39 -34.71
CA SER A 325 -21.17 -42.54 -34.22
C SER A 325 -21.27 -43.07 -32.78
N PRO A 326 -20.79 -42.32 -31.77
CA PRO A 326 -20.76 -42.80 -30.39
C PRO A 326 -22.17 -42.93 -29.80
N LYS A 327 -22.42 -44.03 -29.08
CA LYS A 327 -23.65 -44.22 -28.32
C LYS A 327 -23.32 -44.49 -26.86
N TYR A 328 -23.59 -43.51 -26.00
CA TYR A 328 -23.31 -43.58 -24.57
C TYR A 328 -24.55 -44.03 -23.78
N ILE A 329 -24.35 -44.95 -22.85
CA ILE A 329 -25.31 -45.42 -21.86
C ILE A 329 -24.91 -44.77 -20.53
N VAL A 330 -25.81 -43.97 -19.96
CA VAL A 330 -25.60 -43.28 -18.68
C VAL A 330 -26.46 -43.96 -17.63
N GLU A 331 -25.84 -44.36 -16.52
CA GLU A 331 -26.51 -44.98 -15.38
C GLU A 331 -26.36 -44.07 -14.16
N LEU A 332 -27.47 -43.75 -13.49
CA LEU A 332 -27.52 -42.98 -12.25
C LEU A 332 -28.35 -43.77 -11.24
N GLN A 333 -27.79 -44.05 -10.08
CA GLN A 333 -28.42 -44.87 -9.04
C GLN A 333 -28.42 -44.10 -7.71
N ARG A 334 -29.59 -43.94 -7.10
CA ARG A 334 -29.69 -43.57 -5.68
C ARG A 334 -29.26 -44.79 -4.86
N VAL A 335 -28.33 -44.61 -3.96
CA VAL A 335 -27.79 -45.68 -3.11
C VAL A 335 -28.26 -45.51 -1.66
N ASP A 336 -28.52 -46.63 -0.99
CA ASP A 336 -28.80 -46.66 0.45
C ASP A 336 -27.53 -46.49 1.29
N ALA A 337 -27.67 -46.46 2.62
CA ALA A 337 -26.55 -46.32 3.55
C ALA A 337 -25.51 -47.46 3.45
N GLN A 338 -25.86 -48.58 2.82
CA GLN A 338 -24.98 -49.74 2.58
C GLN A 338 -24.44 -49.77 1.14
N GLY A 339 -24.67 -48.71 0.34
CA GLY A 339 -24.19 -48.60 -1.04
C GLY A 339 -24.97 -49.44 -2.05
N ARG A 340 -26.12 -50.00 -1.67
CA ARG A 340 -26.98 -50.79 -2.56
C ARG A 340 -27.91 -49.87 -3.35
N PRO A 341 -28.20 -50.19 -4.63
CA PRO A 341 -29.08 -49.38 -5.45
C PRO A 341 -30.52 -49.44 -4.92
N ALA A 342 -31.04 -48.29 -4.48
CA ALA A 342 -32.42 -48.11 -4.04
C ALA A 342 -33.34 -47.64 -5.18
N GLN A 343 -32.81 -46.85 -6.12
CA GLN A 343 -33.55 -46.39 -7.30
C GLN A 343 -32.58 -46.12 -8.45
N SER A 344 -32.90 -46.56 -9.67
CA SER A 344 -32.00 -46.45 -10.83
C SER A 344 -32.66 -45.72 -11.99
N TYR A 345 -31.89 -44.85 -12.63
CA TYR A 345 -32.23 -44.09 -13.82
C TYR A 345 -31.23 -44.44 -14.92
N HIS A 346 -31.73 -44.64 -16.14
CA HIS A 346 -30.91 -45.02 -17.28
C HIS A 346 -31.34 -44.25 -18.52
N THR A 347 -30.38 -43.77 -19.32
CA THR A 347 -30.66 -43.16 -20.62
C THR A 347 -29.51 -43.35 -21.59
N THR A 348 -29.80 -43.18 -22.89
CA THR A 348 -28.81 -43.22 -23.95
C THR A 348 -28.65 -41.86 -24.62
N SER A 349 -27.41 -41.45 -24.89
CA SER A 349 -27.11 -40.17 -25.54
C SER A 349 -26.00 -40.33 -26.58
N GLU A 350 -26.10 -39.56 -27.66
CA GLU A 350 -25.01 -39.36 -28.64
C GLU A 350 -24.13 -38.15 -28.27
N ALA A 351 -24.62 -37.29 -27.36
CA ALA A 351 -23.89 -36.15 -26.83
C ALA A 351 -23.07 -36.53 -25.59
N LEU A 352 -22.04 -35.73 -25.27
CA LEU A 352 -21.18 -35.90 -24.09
C LEU A 352 -21.80 -35.37 -22.78
N SER A 353 -23.11 -35.12 -22.78
CA SER A 353 -23.88 -34.63 -21.64
C SER A 353 -25.32 -35.10 -21.69
N VAL A 354 -25.94 -35.23 -20.52
CA VAL A 354 -27.36 -35.58 -20.32
C VAL A 354 -27.96 -34.71 -19.23
N SER A 355 -29.15 -34.15 -19.47
CA SER A 355 -29.91 -33.41 -18.46
C SER A 355 -30.50 -34.37 -17.42
N ILE A 356 -30.32 -34.05 -16.14
CA ILE A 356 -30.90 -34.85 -15.04
C ILE A 356 -32.42 -34.75 -15.01
N VAL A 357 -32.98 -33.58 -15.32
CA VAL A 357 -34.45 -33.39 -15.37
C VAL A 357 -35.08 -34.29 -16.43
N GLN A 358 -34.42 -34.43 -17.59
CA GLN A 358 -34.89 -35.32 -18.66
C GLN A 358 -34.71 -36.80 -18.30
N MET A 359 -33.63 -37.15 -17.60
CA MET A 359 -33.30 -38.52 -17.20
C MET A 359 -34.17 -39.04 -16.04
N ALA A 360 -34.40 -38.20 -15.02
CA ALA A 360 -35.16 -38.55 -13.81
C ALA A 360 -36.65 -38.18 -13.90
N LYS A 361 -37.09 -37.53 -14.99
CA LYS A 361 -38.45 -36.97 -15.16
C LYS A 361 -38.85 -36.04 -14.00
N GLY A 362 -37.90 -35.25 -13.49
CA GLY A 362 -38.10 -34.37 -12.33
C GLY A 362 -36.79 -34.03 -11.61
N ALA A 363 -36.90 -33.39 -10.45
CA ALA A 363 -35.77 -33.18 -9.55
C ALA A 363 -35.40 -34.50 -8.85
N LEU A 364 -34.11 -34.67 -8.53
CA LEU A 364 -33.65 -35.83 -7.77
C LEU A 364 -34.10 -35.68 -6.31
N PRO A 365 -34.69 -36.73 -5.70
CA PRO A 365 -34.96 -36.77 -4.26
C PRO A 365 -33.69 -36.66 -3.41
N ASP A 366 -33.84 -36.35 -2.13
CA ASP A 366 -32.70 -36.32 -1.20
C ASP A 366 -32.06 -37.70 -1.05
N GLY A 367 -30.73 -37.75 -1.06
CA GLY A 367 -29.97 -38.99 -0.87
C GLY A 367 -28.61 -38.99 -1.56
N MET A 368 -27.94 -40.14 -1.46
CA MET A 368 -26.67 -40.41 -2.10
C MET A 368 -26.89 -41.00 -3.48
N TYR A 369 -26.10 -40.56 -4.46
CA TYR A 369 -26.18 -40.98 -5.85
C TYR A 369 -24.83 -41.47 -6.35
N ARG A 370 -24.85 -42.55 -7.12
CA ARG A 370 -23.73 -43.11 -7.87
C ARG A 370 -24.06 -43.02 -9.35
N TRP A 371 -23.14 -42.56 -10.20
CA TRP A 371 -23.33 -42.54 -11.64
C TRP A 371 -22.09 -42.99 -12.41
N GLN A 372 -22.31 -43.53 -13.61
CA GLN A 372 -21.27 -43.97 -14.53
C GLN A 372 -21.76 -43.89 -15.98
N VAL A 373 -20.82 -43.80 -16.92
CA VAL A 373 -21.12 -43.78 -18.37
C VAL A 373 -20.37 -44.91 -19.05
N ARG A 374 -21.03 -45.58 -19.98
CA ARG A 374 -20.46 -46.65 -20.82
C ARG A 374 -20.75 -46.38 -22.28
N GLU A 375 -19.78 -46.55 -23.16
CA GLU A 375 -19.98 -46.49 -24.61
C GLU A 375 -20.34 -47.89 -25.15
N ALA A 376 -21.41 -47.96 -25.94
CA ALA A 376 -22.08 -49.20 -26.29
C ALA A 376 -21.31 -50.07 -27.31
N SER A 377 -20.57 -49.46 -28.23
CA SER A 377 -19.88 -50.18 -29.32
C SER A 377 -18.50 -50.72 -28.92
N THR A 378 -17.78 -50.00 -28.08
CA THR A 378 -16.42 -50.31 -27.63
C THR A 378 -16.39 -50.90 -26.22
N GLY A 379 -17.48 -50.78 -25.46
CA GLY A 379 -17.57 -51.24 -24.08
C GLY A 379 -16.80 -50.39 -23.07
N LEU A 380 -16.17 -49.29 -23.49
CA LEU A 380 -15.43 -48.37 -22.62
C LEU A 380 -16.35 -47.76 -21.56
N ALA A 381 -15.95 -47.84 -20.29
CA ALA A 381 -16.71 -47.27 -19.17
C ALA A 381 -15.87 -46.27 -18.39
N SER A 382 -16.52 -45.24 -17.84
CA SER A 382 -15.93 -44.37 -16.84
C SER A 382 -15.89 -45.06 -15.48
N GLY A 383 -14.98 -44.64 -14.59
CA GLY A 383 -15.09 -44.98 -13.18
C GLY A 383 -16.40 -44.45 -12.58
N PRO A 384 -16.98 -45.13 -11.58
CA PRO A 384 -18.16 -44.64 -10.90
C PRO A 384 -17.84 -43.34 -10.14
N GLN A 385 -18.79 -42.42 -10.15
CA GLN A 385 -18.73 -41.15 -9.43
C GLN A 385 -19.89 -41.05 -8.46
N PHE A 386 -19.68 -40.36 -7.34
CA PHE A 386 -20.66 -40.22 -6.27
C PHE A 386 -21.02 -38.74 -6.06
N PHE A 387 -22.25 -38.45 -5.66
CA PHE A 387 -22.68 -37.12 -5.21
C PHE A 387 -23.89 -37.24 -4.29
N SER A 388 -24.24 -36.18 -3.56
CA SER A 388 -25.41 -36.17 -2.67
C SER A 388 -26.36 -34.99 -2.93
N VAL A 389 -27.63 -35.20 -2.62
CA VAL A 389 -28.70 -34.19 -2.66
C VAL A 389 -29.37 -34.12 -1.28
N GLY A 390 -29.47 -32.93 -0.67
CA GLY A 390 -30.16 -32.72 0.62
C GLY A 390 -30.07 -31.28 1.13
N ASN A 391 -30.87 -30.95 2.17
CA ASN A 391 -30.93 -29.61 2.78
C ASN A 391 -30.44 -29.65 4.25
N CYS A 392 -29.59 -28.69 4.67
CA CYS A 392 -29.38 -28.36 6.10
C CYS A 392 -30.20 -27.08 6.39
N ASP A 393 -31.31 -27.18 7.11
CA ASP A 393 -32.08 -26.00 7.55
C ASP A 393 -31.62 -25.58 8.95
N ILE A 394 -30.65 -24.67 8.96
CA ILE A 394 -30.07 -24.08 10.16
C ILE A 394 -30.30 -22.58 10.08
N GLN A 395 -31.05 -22.04 11.04
CA GLN A 395 -31.16 -20.61 11.26
C GLN A 395 -30.30 -20.24 12.45
N PHE A 396 -29.14 -19.65 12.18
CA PHE A 396 -28.23 -19.17 13.20
C PHE A 396 -27.86 -17.70 12.93
N ARG A 397 -28.17 -16.81 13.87
CA ARG A 397 -28.03 -15.36 13.71
C ARG A 397 -27.44 -14.71 14.95
N ILE A 398 -26.77 -13.58 14.74
CA ILE A 398 -26.35 -12.66 15.79
C ILE A 398 -27.25 -11.43 15.69
N GLU A 399 -27.84 -10.99 16.82
CA GLU A 399 -28.75 -9.85 16.89
C GLU A 399 -28.42 -8.93 18.08
N ASN A 400 -28.92 -7.70 18.06
CA ASN A 400 -28.79 -6.71 19.15
C ASN A 400 -27.35 -6.53 19.65
N ASP A 401 -26.42 -6.37 18.71
CA ASP A 401 -25.03 -6.09 19.03
C ASP A 401 -24.87 -4.66 19.55
N THR A 402 -24.11 -4.55 20.64
CA THR A 402 -23.72 -3.28 21.24
C THR A 402 -22.23 -3.32 21.52
N ILE A 403 -21.53 -2.25 21.17
CA ILE A 403 -20.10 -2.09 21.44
C ILE A 403 -19.88 -0.83 22.26
N THR A 404 -19.14 -0.96 23.36
CA THR A 404 -18.79 0.15 24.26
C THR A 404 -17.29 0.14 24.51
N CYS A 405 -16.60 1.28 24.34
CA CYS A 405 -15.20 1.38 24.79
C CYS A 405 -15.16 1.59 26.32
N MET A 406 -14.35 0.79 27.00
CA MET A 406 -14.13 0.85 28.45
C MET A 406 -12.91 1.69 28.84
N GLY A 407 -12.11 2.15 27.86
CA GLY A 407 -10.92 2.97 28.07
C GLY A 407 -9.66 2.36 27.44
N TYR A 408 -8.51 2.76 27.96
CA TYR A 408 -7.19 2.34 27.49
C TYR A 408 -6.47 1.50 28.56
N GLU A 409 -5.78 0.45 28.12
CA GLU A 409 -4.85 -0.32 28.94
C GLU A 409 -3.47 -0.29 28.24
N GLY A 410 -2.60 0.61 28.70
CA GLY A 410 -1.41 1.01 27.95
C GLY A 410 -1.80 1.77 26.67
N GLU A 411 -1.24 1.38 25.52
CA GLU A 411 -1.60 1.94 24.21
C GLU A 411 -2.81 1.23 23.57
N ASN A 412 -3.28 0.13 24.16
CA ASN A 412 -4.37 -0.68 23.60
C ASN A 412 -5.74 -0.19 24.08
N ARG A 413 -6.74 -0.36 23.22
CA ARG A 413 -8.14 0.01 23.50
C ARG A 413 -8.91 -1.21 24.01
N LYS A 414 -9.64 -1.04 25.11
CA LYS A 414 -10.46 -2.10 25.71
C LYS A 414 -11.93 -1.90 25.36
N TYR A 415 -12.55 -2.90 24.72
CA TYR A 415 -13.96 -2.88 24.34
C TYR A 415 -14.77 -3.93 25.08
N ARG A 416 -16.01 -3.61 25.39
CA ARG A 416 -17.06 -4.56 25.78
C ARG A 416 -18.07 -4.68 24.65
N ILE A 417 -18.26 -5.88 24.14
CA ILE A 417 -19.19 -6.18 23.05
C ILE A 417 -20.24 -7.16 23.58
N CYS A 418 -21.51 -6.79 23.49
CA CYS A 418 -22.62 -7.66 23.89
C CYS A 418 -23.53 -7.93 22.69
N PHE A 419 -23.94 -9.18 22.50
CA PHE A 419 -24.81 -9.58 21.39
C PHE A 419 -25.68 -10.80 21.79
N ASN A 420 -26.80 -10.98 21.08
CA ASN A 420 -27.67 -12.14 21.22
C ASN A 420 -27.36 -13.17 20.14
N SER A 421 -27.19 -14.42 20.54
CA SER A 421 -27.07 -15.59 19.68
C SER A 421 -28.45 -16.23 19.57
N VAL A 422 -29.02 -16.26 18.36
CA VAL A 422 -30.36 -16.81 18.08
C VAL A 422 -30.24 -18.03 17.19
N TYR A 423 -30.74 -19.17 17.64
CA TYR A 423 -30.61 -20.46 16.97
C TYR A 423 -31.95 -21.18 16.80
N SER A 424 -32.15 -21.83 15.66
CA SER A 424 -33.24 -22.78 15.37
C SER A 424 -32.79 -23.75 14.29
N SER A 425 -33.08 -25.04 14.44
CA SER A 425 -32.76 -26.04 13.41
C SER A 425 -33.62 -27.28 13.50
N THR A 426 -33.95 -27.87 12.36
CA THR A 426 -34.56 -29.20 12.28
C THR A 426 -33.54 -30.33 12.37
N SER A 427 -32.24 -30.02 12.40
CA SER A 427 -31.14 -30.98 12.32
C SER A 427 -30.51 -31.34 13.67
N GLY A 428 -30.72 -30.55 14.74
CA GLY A 428 -30.20 -30.85 16.07
C GLY A 428 -29.97 -29.62 16.96
N ASP A 429 -29.55 -29.85 18.20
CA ASP A 429 -29.24 -28.80 19.18
C ASP A 429 -27.82 -28.25 18.99
N LEU A 430 -27.63 -26.94 19.14
CA LEU A 430 -26.33 -26.29 19.03
C LEU A 430 -25.49 -26.53 20.28
N THR A 431 -24.36 -27.23 20.13
CA THR A 431 -23.37 -27.49 21.19
C THR A 431 -21.98 -26.95 20.84
N TYR A 432 -21.06 -26.88 21.82
CA TYR A 432 -19.71 -26.33 21.68
C TYR A 432 -18.64 -27.18 22.40
N ALA A 433 -18.75 -28.50 22.29
CA ALA A 433 -17.93 -29.46 23.01
C ALA A 433 -16.72 -29.98 22.20
N GLN A 434 -16.72 -29.84 20.87
CA GLN A 434 -15.66 -30.37 20.01
C GLN A 434 -14.52 -29.35 19.80
N PRO A 435 -13.26 -29.81 19.64
CA PRO A 435 -12.15 -28.94 19.29
C PRO A 435 -12.39 -28.20 17.96
N GLY A 436 -12.34 -26.87 17.99
CA GLY A 436 -12.61 -26.02 16.82
C GLY A 436 -14.03 -25.45 16.77
N SER A 437 -14.94 -25.91 17.65
CA SER A 437 -16.18 -25.20 17.95
C SER A 437 -15.92 -24.07 18.95
N GLY A 438 -16.74 -23.02 18.90
CA GLY A 438 -16.74 -21.96 19.90
C GLY A 438 -16.91 -20.56 19.31
N LEU A 439 -16.49 -19.59 20.12
CA LEU A 439 -16.47 -18.17 19.80
C LEU A 439 -15.06 -17.78 19.39
N ASN A 440 -14.92 -17.10 18.27
CA ASN A 440 -13.67 -16.56 17.79
C ASN A 440 -13.85 -15.07 17.51
N LEU A 441 -12.91 -14.26 17.99
CA LEU A 441 -12.81 -12.86 17.60
C LEU A 441 -11.60 -12.68 16.70
N PHE A 442 -11.73 -11.85 15.67
CA PHE A 442 -10.65 -11.59 14.72
C PHE A 442 -10.60 -10.12 14.28
N ASP A 443 -9.44 -9.65 13.85
CA ASP A 443 -9.24 -8.30 13.31
C ASP A 443 -9.57 -8.21 11.80
N GLN A 444 -9.38 -7.03 11.20
CA GLN A 444 -9.58 -6.81 9.76
C GLN A 444 -8.70 -7.68 8.85
N GLY A 445 -7.61 -8.25 9.38
CA GLY A 445 -6.70 -9.16 8.70
C GLY A 445 -7.00 -10.65 8.94
N TYR A 446 -8.08 -10.96 9.66
CA TYR A 446 -8.44 -12.30 10.13
C TYR A 446 -7.45 -12.90 11.15
N ASN A 447 -6.66 -12.07 11.83
CA ASN A 447 -5.83 -12.54 12.94
C ASN A 447 -6.70 -12.71 14.19
N ALA A 448 -6.47 -13.79 14.94
CA ALA A 448 -7.24 -14.07 16.16
C ALA A 448 -6.96 -13.03 17.26
N LEU A 449 -8.03 -12.54 17.90
CA LEU A 449 -7.99 -11.62 19.03
C LEU A 449 -8.29 -12.36 20.34
N SER A 450 -7.51 -12.06 21.39
CA SER A 450 -7.76 -12.57 22.73
C SER A 450 -8.96 -11.88 23.36
N TYR A 451 -9.89 -12.65 23.91
CA TYR A 451 -11.11 -12.13 24.54
C TYR A 451 -11.45 -12.89 25.83
N THR A 452 -12.29 -12.29 26.66
CA THR A 452 -12.86 -12.92 27.86
C THR A 452 -14.38 -12.81 27.84
N LEU A 453 -15.08 -13.93 28.03
CA LEU A 453 -16.54 -13.94 28.22
C LEU A 453 -16.89 -13.44 29.63
N VAL A 454 -17.78 -12.46 29.70
CA VAL A 454 -18.21 -11.80 30.94
C VAL A 454 -19.73 -11.92 31.12
N ALA A 455 -20.25 -11.51 32.28
CA ALA A 455 -21.68 -11.55 32.57
C ALA A 455 -22.53 -10.91 31.44
N PRO A 456 -23.67 -11.53 31.06
CA PRO A 456 -24.47 -12.47 31.85
C PRO A 456 -24.05 -13.96 31.75
N ASN A 457 -23.28 -14.36 30.73
CA ASN A 457 -22.85 -15.75 30.54
C ASN A 457 -21.33 -15.80 30.31
N THR A 458 -20.60 -16.42 31.23
CA THR A 458 -19.13 -16.54 31.16
C THR A 458 -18.63 -17.74 30.35
N THR A 459 -19.55 -18.58 29.86
CA THR A 459 -19.26 -19.74 28.99
C THR A 459 -20.34 -19.88 27.92
N LEU A 460 -19.99 -20.48 26.78
CA LEU A 460 -20.95 -20.79 25.72
C LEU A 460 -21.95 -21.84 26.20
N GLN A 461 -23.23 -21.60 25.90
CA GLN A 461 -24.35 -22.42 26.35
C GLN A 461 -24.94 -23.23 25.19
N THR A 462 -25.35 -24.47 25.48
CA THR A 462 -26.12 -25.28 24.55
C THR A 462 -27.49 -24.65 24.26
N GLN A 463 -27.91 -24.68 23.00
CA GLN A 463 -29.15 -24.09 22.53
C GLN A 463 -30.01 -25.13 21.81
N LEU A 464 -31.25 -25.33 22.29
CA LEU A 464 -32.16 -26.32 21.73
C LEU A 464 -32.61 -25.92 20.31
N GLY A 465 -32.45 -26.80 19.33
CA GLY A 465 -32.78 -26.49 17.92
C GLY A 465 -34.25 -26.65 17.56
N SER A 466 -34.97 -27.50 18.31
CA SER A 466 -36.39 -27.82 18.06
C SER A 466 -37.35 -26.62 18.26
N THR A 467 -36.88 -25.56 18.93
CA THR A 467 -37.58 -24.29 19.14
C THR A 467 -36.59 -23.15 18.97
N SER A 468 -37.01 -21.98 18.50
CA SER A 468 -36.11 -20.81 18.45
C SER A 468 -35.64 -20.44 19.85
N SER A 469 -34.33 -20.52 20.10
CA SER A 469 -33.68 -20.14 21.35
C SER A 469 -32.81 -18.90 21.17
N SER A 470 -32.66 -18.09 22.22
CA SER A 470 -31.80 -16.90 22.23
C SER A 470 -30.99 -16.83 23.51
N VAL A 471 -29.67 -16.63 23.39
CA VAL A 471 -28.75 -16.47 24.52
C VAL A 471 -27.90 -15.21 24.34
N GLN A 472 -27.81 -14.37 25.37
CA GLN A 472 -26.98 -13.16 25.35
C GLN A 472 -25.55 -13.46 25.82
N TYR A 473 -24.56 -13.00 25.05
CA TYR A 473 -23.14 -13.06 25.38
C TYR A 473 -22.55 -11.66 25.43
N CYS A 474 -21.63 -11.45 26.38
CA CYS A 474 -20.79 -10.26 26.43
C CYS A 474 -19.33 -10.67 26.47
N VAL A 475 -18.48 -10.02 25.67
CA VAL A 475 -17.04 -10.24 25.64
C VAL A 475 -16.29 -8.95 25.89
N GLU A 476 -15.20 -9.04 26.65
CA GLU A 476 -14.20 -8.00 26.76
C GLU A 476 -12.99 -8.36 25.88
N VAL A 477 -12.53 -7.41 25.08
CA VAL A 477 -11.43 -7.59 24.13
C VAL A 477 -10.49 -6.39 24.20
N LEU A 478 -9.18 -6.67 24.16
CA LEU A 478 -8.14 -5.66 24.13
C LEU A 478 -7.52 -5.63 22.73
N VAL A 479 -7.54 -4.47 22.06
CA VAL A 479 -7.05 -4.35 20.68
C VAL A 479 -6.05 -3.21 20.50
N PRO A 480 -5.00 -3.40 19.68
CA PRO A 480 -4.07 -2.33 19.32
C PRO A 480 -4.71 -1.16 18.57
N PRO A 481 -4.05 0.01 18.51
CA PRO A 481 -4.49 1.17 17.72
C PRO A 481 -4.67 0.86 16.22
N SER A 482 -3.91 -0.10 15.68
CA SER A 482 -3.98 -0.52 14.28
C SER A 482 -5.22 -1.34 13.91
N VAL A 483 -5.98 -1.83 14.89
CA VAL A 483 -7.20 -2.61 14.64
C VAL A 483 -8.37 -1.66 14.38
N THR A 484 -8.99 -1.77 13.21
CA THR A 484 -10.08 -0.86 12.79
C THR A 484 -11.44 -1.54 12.78
N SER A 485 -11.50 -2.87 12.77
CA SER A 485 -12.72 -3.65 12.87
C SER A 485 -12.52 -4.90 13.72
N ILE A 486 -13.60 -5.40 14.30
CA ILE A 486 -13.63 -6.66 15.04
C ILE A 486 -14.69 -7.55 14.43
N GLY A 487 -14.26 -8.70 13.93
CA GLY A 487 -15.13 -9.79 13.52
C GLY A 487 -15.44 -10.71 14.69
N ILE A 488 -16.68 -11.16 14.77
CA ILE A 488 -17.18 -12.12 15.75
C ILE A 488 -17.67 -13.33 14.96
N GLY A 489 -17.07 -14.49 15.20
CA GLY A 489 -17.50 -15.76 14.63
C GLY A 489 -17.99 -16.70 15.73
N LEU A 490 -19.20 -17.21 15.58
CA LEU A 490 -19.73 -18.30 16.40
C LEU A 490 -19.89 -19.54 15.53
N GLN A 491 -19.27 -20.64 15.97
CA GLN A 491 -19.33 -21.93 15.30
C GLN A 491 -19.71 -23.01 16.31
N GLY A 492 -20.79 -23.73 16.06
CA GLY A 492 -21.16 -24.89 16.87
C GLY A 492 -20.51 -26.19 16.39
N ASP A 493 -20.72 -27.25 17.16
CA ASP A 493 -20.32 -28.61 16.83
C ASP A 493 -21.05 -29.15 15.59
N ASP A 494 -20.47 -30.20 15.00
CA ASP A 494 -21.12 -31.00 13.97
C ASP A 494 -22.38 -31.68 14.51
N LEU A 495 -23.54 -31.33 13.94
CA LEU A 495 -24.84 -31.78 14.44
C LEU A 495 -25.24 -33.20 14.02
N ASP A 496 -24.47 -33.86 13.15
CA ASP A 496 -24.87 -35.15 12.56
C ASP A 496 -23.71 -36.15 12.42
N PRO A 497 -23.83 -37.40 12.93
CA PRO A 497 -22.92 -38.50 12.62
C PRO A 497 -23.10 -39.11 11.20
N SER A 498 -24.04 -38.59 10.39
CA SER A 498 -24.20 -38.96 8.98
C SER A 498 -23.17 -38.25 8.07
N PRO A 499 -22.95 -38.68 6.80
CA PRO A 499 -21.98 -38.03 5.92
C PRO A 499 -22.39 -36.61 5.46
N ILE A 500 -23.53 -36.09 5.90
CA ILE A 500 -23.93 -34.68 5.70
C ILE A 500 -23.40 -33.87 6.89
N LEU A 501 -22.28 -33.18 6.66
CA LEU A 501 -21.72 -32.26 7.63
C LEU A 501 -22.58 -30.99 7.69
N CYS A 502 -23.46 -30.89 8.68
CA CYS A 502 -24.18 -29.65 8.98
C CYS A 502 -23.47 -28.93 10.14
N GLN A 503 -22.63 -27.94 9.79
CA GLN A 503 -21.93 -27.08 10.74
C GLN A 503 -22.69 -25.76 10.91
N PRO A 504 -23.32 -25.51 12.08
CA PRO A 504 -23.94 -24.24 12.36
C PRO A 504 -22.85 -23.17 12.57
N GLY A 505 -22.84 -22.15 11.71
CA GLY A 505 -21.88 -21.04 11.79
C GLY A 505 -22.54 -19.71 11.46
N VAL A 506 -22.19 -18.67 12.22
CA VAL A 506 -22.59 -17.29 11.99
C VAL A 506 -21.42 -16.36 12.26
N ALA A 507 -21.33 -15.28 11.50
CA ALA A 507 -20.34 -14.24 11.73
C ALA A 507 -20.97 -12.85 11.60
N LEU A 508 -20.43 -11.91 12.36
CA LEU A 508 -20.74 -10.48 12.33
C LEU A 508 -19.42 -9.70 12.24
N SER A 509 -19.38 -8.64 11.44
CA SER A 509 -18.24 -7.71 11.40
C SER A 509 -18.68 -6.36 11.95
N LEU A 510 -17.91 -5.84 12.91
CA LEU A 510 -18.07 -4.49 13.45
C LEU A 510 -17.04 -3.58 12.78
N ASP A 511 -17.43 -2.97 11.66
CA ASP A 511 -16.52 -2.21 10.79
C ASP A 511 -16.20 -0.80 11.29
N SER A 512 -16.86 -0.34 12.37
CA SER A 512 -16.62 0.94 13.01
C SER A 512 -16.52 0.78 14.53
N LEU A 513 -15.30 0.66 15.05
CA LEU A 513 -15.08 0.64 16.50
C LEU A 513 -15.28 2.05 17.08
N PRO A 514 -16.10 2.22 18.13
CA PRO A 514 -16.31 3.52 18.74
C PRO A 514 -15.00 4.05 19.31
N GLU A 515 -14.71 5.34 19.14
CA GLU A 515 -13.52 5.92 19.73
C GLU A 515 -13.58 5.89 21.26
N CYS A 516 -12.47 5.56 21.90
CA CYS A 516 -12.31 5.62 23.36
C CYS A 516 -12.08 7.06 23.85
N ILE A 517 -12.12 8.03 22.94
CA ILE A 517 -12.11 9.45 23.23
C ILE A 517 -13.47 9.78 23.83
N CYS A 518 -13.46 10.25 25.07
CA CYS A 518 -14.67 10.71 25.73
C CYS A 518 -15.28 11.84 24.89
N LYS A 519 -16.49 11.64 24.36
CA LYS A 519 -17.34 12.71 23.80
C LYS A 519 -17.66 13.82 24.82
N GLU A 520 -17.32 13.62 26.10
CA GLU A 520 -17.39 14.66 27.15
C GLU A 520 -16.49 15.87 26.84
N CYS A 521 -15.41 15.73 26.04
CA CYS A 521 -14.59 16.88 25.61
C CYS A 521 -15.28 17.75 24.56
N ASP A 522 -16.30 17.26 23.84
CA ASP A 522 -17.10 18.08 22.93
C ASP A 522 -18.08 18.99 23.69
N GLU A 523 -18.48 18.57 24.91
CA GLU A 523 -19.35 19.34 25.81
C GLU A 523 -18.55 20.27 26.76
N LEU A 524 -17.28 19.98 27.01
CA LEU A 524 -16.37 20.85 27.75
C LEU A 524 -15.92 22.02 26.86
N THR A 525 -16.55 23.18 27.02
CA THR A 525 -16.09 24.41 26.38
C THR A 525 -15.00 25.06 27.23
N MET A 526 -13.81 25.20 26.66
CA MET A 526 -12.66 25.87 27.28
C MET A 526 -12.02 26.87 26.31
N ASP A 527 -11.60 28.03 26.82
CA ASP A 527 -10.78 28.98 26.06
C ASP A 527 -9.81 29.76 26.98
N LEU A 528 -8.74 30.28 26.38
CA LEU A 528 -7.87 31.29 26.98
C LEU A 528 -8.34 32.67 26.50
N GLN A 529 -8.99 33.41 27.39
CA GLN A 529 -9.59 34.71 27.10
C GLN A 529 -8.73 35.86 27.63
N ASN A 530 -8.89 37.03 27.02
CA ASN A 530 -8.24 38.28 27.42
C ASN A 530 -6.71 38.22 27.52
N MET A 531 -6.07 37.29 26.79
CA MET A 531 -4.62 37.13 26.81
C MET A 531 -3.91 38.39 26.31
N GLN A 532 -3.20 39.04 27.22
CA GLN A 532 -2.26 40.11 26.95
C GLN A 532 -0.85 39.52 26.84
N ILE A 533 -0.14 39.91 25.78
CA ILE A 533 1.22 39.48 25.52
C ILE A 533 2.10 40.72 25.59
N THR A 534 3.01 40.77 26.56
CA THR A 534 3.87 41.93 26.78
C THR A 534 5.31 41.51 27.06
N PRO A 535 6.33 42.30 26.69
CA PRO A 535 7.70 42.05 27.10
C PRO A 535 7.84 41.95 28.63
N TYR A 536 8.52 40.94 29.12
CA TYR A 536 8.70 40.70 30.55
C TYR A 536 9.98 41.38 31.06
N ASN A 537 9.85 42.26 32.07
CA ASN A 537 10.96 42.98 32.70
C ASN A 537 11.89 43.74 31.72
N GLY A 538 11.36 44.19 30.57
CA GLY A 538 12.13 44.89 29.55
C GLY A 538 13.18 44.03 28.83
N GLN A 539 13.14 42.71 29.02
CA GLN A 539 13.99 41.76 28.29
C GLN A 539 13.40 41.52 26.89
N GLY A 540 14.21 41.73 25.85
CA GLY A 540 13.78 41.57 24.45
C GLY A 540 13.55 40.13 23.99
N ASN A 541 13.79 39.16 24.87
CA ASN A 541 13.69 37.73 24.62
C ASN A 541 12.74 37.00 25.59
N GLN A 542 11.94 37.73 26.38
CA GLN A 542 10.99 37.13 27.33
C GLN A 542 9.64 37.84 27.21
N PHE A 543 8.58 37.05 27.12
CA PHE A 543 7.23 37.54 26.93
C PHE A 543 6.29 36.95 27.98
N GLN A 544 5.51 37.83 28.58
CA GLN A 544 4.49 37.51 29.55
C GLN A 544 3.16 37.28 28.81
N PHE A 545 2.58 36.09 28.99
CA PHE A 545 1.25 35.72 28.52
C PHE A 545 0.31 35.74 29.73
N ALA A 546 -0.46 36.81 29.90
CA ALA A 546 -1.36 37.02 31.02
C ALA A 546 -2.83 37.09 30.58
N GLY A 547 -3.69 36.24 31.14
CA GLY A 547 -5.12 36.26 30.86
C GLY A 547 -5.88 35.24 31.71
N ASP A 548 -7.04 34.80 31.23
CA ASP A 548 -7.93 33.90 31.98
C ASP A 548 -8.18 32.60 31.22
N LEU A 549 -8.07 31.47 31.92
CA LEU A 549 -8.59 30.19 31.48
C LEU A 549 -10.04 30.08 31.93
N VAL A 550 -10.96 29.98 30.97
CA VAL A 550 -12.39 29.86 31.21
C VAL A 550 -12.84 28.48 30.78
N ALA A 551 -13.55 27.77 31.68
CA ALA A 551 -14.16 26.48 31.41
C ALA A 551 -15.60 26.44 31.95
N ASN A 552 -16.48 25.69 31.28
CA ASN A 552 -17.87 25.50 31.71
C ASN A 552 -18.05 24.41 32.79
N HIS A 553 -16.97 23.71 33.17
CA HIS A 553 -16.96 22.70 34.23
C HIS A 553 -15.91 23.03 35.30
N PRO A 554 -16.09 22.54 36.54
CA PRO A 554 -15.06 22.67 37.57
C PRO A 554 -13.78 21.92 37.19
N LEU A 555 -12.63 22.56 37.42
CA LEU A 555 -11.31 22.00 37.09
C LEU A 555 -10.51 21.70 38.37
N TYR A 556 -9.81 20.57 38.41
CA TYR A 556 -9.01 20.13 39.56
C TYR A 556 -7.51 20.26 39.30
N ALA A 557 -7.08 20.21 38.04
CA ALA A 557 -5.71 20.49 37.65
C ALA A 557 -5.64 21.10 36.25
N VAL A 558 -4.59 21.88 36.00
CA VAL A 558 -4.28 22.51 34.71
C VAL A 558 -2.82 22.28 34.41
N GLU A 559 -2.53 21.82 33.20
CA GLU A 559 -1.19 21.65 32.67
C GLU A 559 -1.04 22.53 31.43
N VAL A 560 0.05 23.28 31.35
CA VAL A 560 0.37 24.13 30.19
C VAL A 560 1.73 23.71 29.66
N GLN A 561 1.76 23.41 28.36
CA GLN A 561 2.95 23.00 27.64
C GLN A 561 3.19 23.94 26.45
N VAL A 562 4.43 24.37 26.23
CA VAL A 562 4.82 24.95 24.94
C VAL A 562 4.88 23.81 23.93
N LEU A 563 3.89 23.78 23.03
CA LEU A 563 3.81 22.77 21.99
C LEU A 563 4.83 23.05 20.89
N SER A 564 4.81 24.28 20.38
CA SER A 564 5.71 24.75 19.32
C SER A 564 5.85 26.27 19.36
N PHE A 565 6.91 26.78 18.74
CA PHE A 565 6.99 28.18 18.35
C PHE A 565 7.59 28.32 16.95
N ALA A 566 7.25 29.42 16.29
CA ALA A 566 7.89 29.89 15.07
C ALA A 566 8.22 31.38 15.22
N TYR A 567 9.27 31.82 14.53
CA TYR A 567 9.58 33.24 14.45
C TYR A 567 10.13 33.61 13.08
N SER A 568 10.01 34.89 12.73
CA SER A 568 10.64 35.48 11.54
C SER A 568 11.25 36.83 11.89
N ALA A 569 12.43 37.13 11.36
CA ALA A 569 13.16 38.37 11.61
C ALA A 569 13.31 39.21 10.35
N GLN A 570 13.06 40.51 10.46
CA GLN A 570 13.27 41.49 9.39
C GLN A 570 14.08 42.70 9.89
N PRO A 571 15.28 42.95 9.33
CA PRO A 571 16.01 42.13 8.36
C PRO A 571 16.54 40.84 9.01
N THR A 572 16.66 39.74 8.25
CA THR A 572 17.06 38.40 8.77
C THR A 572 18.30 38.39 9.68
N PRO A 573 19.37 39.19 9.48
CA PRO A 573 20.54 39.20 10.34
C PRO A 573 20.34 39.85 11.72
N CYS A 574 19.18 40.42 12.02
CA CYS A 574 18.97 41.23 13.23
C CYS A 574 18.70 40.41 14.50
N SER A 575 18.60 39.08 14.40
CA SER A 575 18.45 38.17 15.53
C SER A 575 19.49 37.05 15.46
N SER A 576 20.02 36.65 16.62
CA SER A 576 20.86 35.45 16.76
C SER A 576 20.09 34.15 16.62
N GLY A 577 18.75 34.22 16.46
CA GLY A 577 17.86 33.08 16.52
C GLY A 577 17.87 32.43 17.89
N VAL A 578 17.76 31.10 17.91
CA VAL A 578 17.78 30.32 19.16
C VAL A 578 19.22 30.28 19.69
N SER A 579 19.61 31.30 20.45
CA SER A 579 20.98 31.45 20.98
C SER A 579 21.21 30.70 22.28
N ILE A 580 20.16 30.50 23.09
CA ILE A 580 20.19 29.76 24.36
C ILE A 580 18.90 28.95 24.47
N LEU A 581 18.99 27.61 24.36
CA LEU A 581 17.84 26.69 24.44
C LEU A 581 17.14 26.72 25.80
N GLU A 582 17.81 27.18 26.85
CA GLU A 582 17.25 27.29 28.19
C GLU A 582 16.27 28.45 28.37
N GLU A 583 16.18 29.35 27.38
CA GLU A 583 15.28 30.50 27.41
C GLU A 583 14.28 30.45 26.25
N SER A 584 14.71 30.14 25.02
CA SER A 584 13.84 30.17 23.85
C SER A 584 12.90 28.96 23.75
N GLY A 585 11.58 29.20 23.71
CA GLY A 585 10.54 28.17 23.64
C GLY A 585 10.24 27.47 24.96
N MET A 586 10.66 28.03 26.08
CA MET A 586 10.53 27.46 27.42
C MET A 586 9.70 28.36 28.34
N ILE A 587 8.96 27.75 29.27
CA ILE A 587 8.24 28.47 30.33
C ILE A 587 9.21 28.77 31.47
N LEU A 588 9.35 30.04 31.82
CA LEU A 588 10.25 30.51 32.86
C LEU A 588 9.53 30.54 34.22
N ARG A 589 10.18 30.02 35.26
CA ARG A 589 9.64 29.96 36.62
C ARG A 589 9.37 31.33 37.24
N PRO A 590 10.27 32.33 37.13
CA PRO A 590 10.01 33.65 37.69
C PRO A 590 8.80 34.30 37.03
N GLY A 591 7.80 34.69 37.83
CA GLY A 591 6.60 35.38 37.35
C GLY A 591 5.47 34.47 36.85
N THR A 592 5.73 33.19 36.58
CA THR A 592 4.70 32.26 36.09
C THR A 592 3.77 31.80 37.23
N THR A 593 2.46 31.91 37.03
CA THR A 593 1.41 31.48 37.97
C THR A 593 0.20 30.88 37.24
N ILE A 594 -0.48 29.94 37.88
CA ILE A 594 -1.80 29.46 37.48
C ILE A 594 -2.70 29.57 38.71
N ASN A 595 -3.91 30.10 38.53
CA ASN A 595 -4.83 30.42 39.62
C ASN A 595 -4.18 31.31 40.70
N SER A 596 -3.36 32.28 40.26
CA SER A 596 -2.54 33.15 41.11
C SER A 596 -1.57 32.43 42.06
N SER A 597 -1.34 31.13 41.83
CA SER A 597 -0.42 30.32 42.61
C SER A 597 0.91 30.15 41.88
N THR A 598 2.01 30.35 42.62
CA THR A 598 3.37 30.01 42.19
C THR A 598 3.74 28.57 42.51
N ALA A 599 2.88 27.82 43.22
CA ALA A 599 3.09 26.42 43.58
C ALA A 599 2.84 25.50 42.38
N LEU A 600 3.67 25.64 41.35
CA LEU A 600 3.59 24.90 40.11
C LEU A 600 4.64 23.80 40.08
N GLN A 601 4.24 22.64 39.55
CA GLN A 601 5.15 21.57 39.21
C GLN A 601 5.77 21.88 37.85
N PHE A 602 7.05 22.26 37.85
CA PHE A 602 7.85 22.42 36.65
C PHE A 602 8.39 21.06 36.24
N MET A 603 7.78 20.48 35.21
CA MET A 603 8.17 19.16 34.71
C MET A 603 9.23 19.36 33.62
N ASN A 604 10.49 19.23 34.03
CA ASN A 604 11.59 19.10 33.08
C ASN A 604 11.56 17.68 32.50
N SER A 605 11.75 17.56 31.19
CA SER A 605 12.06 16.27 30.56
C SER A 605 13.31 15.71 31.25
N THR A 606 13.12 14.72 32.11
CA THR A 606 14.14 14.10 32.97
C THR A 606 15.35 13.62 32.17
N ALA A 607 16.52 14.27 32.34
CA ALA A 607 17.84 13.67 32.05
C ALA A 607 19.08 14.52 32.46
N ASN A 608 18.98 15.82 32.83
CA ASN A 608 20.18 16.66 33.05
C ASN A 608 20.25 17.27 34.48
N PRO A 609 21.30 16.95 35.28
CA PRO A 609 21.58 17.60 36.56
C PRO A 609 21.89 19.10 36.48
N ASN A 610 22.29 19.58 35.30
CA ASN A 610 22.60 20.98 35.00
C ASN A 610 21.44 21.75 34.37
N ALA A 611 20.24 21.13 34.23
CA ALA A 611 19.10 21.82 33.67
C ALA A 611 18.76 23.06 34.49
N ASN A 612 18.61 24.22 33.83
CA ASN A 612 18.10 25.43 34.47
C ASN A 612 16.76 25.13 35.19
N GLY A 613 16.81 25.05 36.52
CA GLY A 613 15.64 24.78 37.35
C GLY A 613 14.56 25.87 37.25
N ASN A 614 14.89 27.00 36.62
CA ASN A 614 13.99 28.12 36.37
C ASN A 614 13.35 28.09 34.98
N ALA A 615 13.49 27.04 34.18
CA ALA A 615 12.82 26.89 32.89
C ALA A 615 12.26 25.46 32.72
N ALA A 616 11.03 25.32 32.22
CA ALA A 616 10.42 24.03 31.88
C ALA A 616 9.56 24.11 30.62
N LYS A 617 9.42 22.99 29.90
CA LYS A 617 8.51 22.90 28.76
C LYS A 617 7.05 22.73 29.19
N VAL A 618 6.85 22.12 30.36
CA VAL A 618 5.54 21.82 30.92
C VAL A 618 5.47 22.30 32.37
N ILE A 619 4.41 23.02 32.68
CA ILE A 619 4.03 23.37 34.04
C ILE A 619 2.69 22.72 34.37
N LYS A 620 2.54 22.26 35.62
CA LYS A 620 1.28 21.70 36.10
C LYS A 620 0.90 22.35 37.42
N TYR A 621 -0.35 22.78 37.52
CA TYR A 621 -0.99 23.22 38.74
C TYR A 621 -2.03 22.20 39.17
N GLN A 622 -1.99 21.80 40.43
CA GLN A 622 -3.00 20.95 41.05
C GLN A 622 -3.68 21.74 42.14
N ALA A 623 -5.00 21.92 42.03
CA ALA A 623 -5.78 22.66 43.01
C ALA A 623 -6.14 21.77 44.20
N GLY A 624 -6.22 22.38 45.39
CA GLY A 624 -6.71 21.70 46.60
C GLY A 624 -8.24 21.54 46.64
N SER A 625 -8.96 22.21 45.75
CA SER A 625 -10.40 22.14 45.56
C SER A 625 -10.77 22.47 44.12
N ALA A 626 -12.00 22.16 43.71
CA ALA A 626 -12.48 22.47 42.37
C ALA A 626 -12.38 23.99 42.04
N MET A 627 -11.75 24.32 40.93
CA MET A 627 -11.64 25.67 40.38
C MET A 627 -12.81 25.94 39.43
N THR A 628 -13.48 27.08 39.61
CA THR A 628 -14.64 27.48 38.78
C THR A 628 -14.53 28.94 38.38
N GLY A 629 -15.05 29.29 37.19
CA GLY A 629 -15.01 30.65 36.67
C GLY A 629 -13.70 30.99 35.96
N ASN A 630 -13.29 32.26 35.98
CA ASN A 630 -12.05 32.71 35.36
C ASN A 630 -10.85 32.31 36.23
N ILE A 631 -10.03 31.40 35.71
CA ILE A 631 -8.82 30.96 36.37
C ILE A 631 -7.66 31.78 35.80
N PRO A 632 -7.03 32.68 36.57
CA PRO A 632 -5.98 33.54 36.05
C PRO A 632 -4.74 32.71 35.68
N VAL A 633 -4.25 32.89 34.46
CA VAL A 633 -3.06 32.24 33.92
C VAL A 633 -2.05 33.31 33.55
N ASN A 634 -0.86 33.23 34.14
CA ASN A 634 0.27 34.08 33.80
C ASN A 634 1.47 33.19 33.47
N VAL A 635 1.88 33.13 32.21
CA VAL A 635 2.98 32.28 31.76
C VAL A 635 4.07 33.14 31.14
N ILE A 636 5.28 33.07 31.68
CA ILE A 636 6.43 33.74 31.10
C ILE A 636 7.11 32.77 30.14
N VAL A 637 7.25 33.15 28.88
CA VAL A 637 7.89 32.33 27.84
C VAL A 637 9.08 33.09 27.28
N GLY A 638 10.26 32.46 27.29
CA GLY A 638 11.39 33.03 26.56
C GLY A 638 11.31 32.69 25.07
N LEU A 639 11.73 33.62 24.21
CA LEU A 639 11.68 33.51 22.74
C LEU A 639 12.92 34.17 22.12
N PRO A 640 13.27 33.85 20.87
CA PRO A 640 14.38 34.51 20.18
C PRO A 640 14.24 36.03 20.19
N GLY A 641 15.25 36.75 20.68
CA GLY A 641 15.25 38.22 20.75
C GLY A 641 16.07 38.89 19.64
N PRO A 642 16.03 40.23 19.54
CA PRO A 642 16.92 41.00 18.69
C PRO A 642 18.37 40.95 19.22
N LEU A 643 19.35 41.11 18.33
CA LEU A 643 20.76 41.22 18.71
C LEU A 643 20.98 42.44 19.60
N ALA A 644 21.90 42.33 20.56
CA ALA A 644 22.25 43.42 21.46
C ALA A 644 22.64 44.69 20.66
N GLY A 645 21.99 45.81 20.98
CA GLY A 645 22.20 47.10 20.31
C GLY A 645 21.21 47.42 19.18
N PHE A 646 20.36 46.47 18.77
CA PHE A 646 19.23 46.75 17.89
C PHE A 646 17.98 47.04 18.71
N ASP A 647 17.28 48.14 18.38
CA ASP A 647 15.96 48.41 18.95
C ASP A 647 14.85 47.62 18.22
N ALA A 648 13.67 47.54 18.84
CA ALA A 648 12.50 46.87 18.28
C ALA A 648 11.96 47.55 17.00
N SER A 649 12.41 48.77 16.68
CA SER A 649 12.04 49.49 15.46
C SER A 649 12.92 49.11 14.25
N CYS A 650 14.16 48.72 14.50
CA CYS A 650 15.14 48.28 13.51
C CYS A 650 15.12 46.76 13.27
N CYS A 651 14.68 45.97 14.26
CA CYS A 651 14.54 44.53 14.16
C CYS A 651 13.12 44.09 14.50
N ARG A 652 12.31 43.86 13.47
CA ARG A 652 10.95 43.38 13.65
C ARG A 652 10.93 41.86 13.69
N LEU A 653 10.45 41.31 14.80
CA LEU A 653 10.31 39.87 15.02
C LEU A 653 8.84 39.54 15.14
N ASN A 654 8.35 38.67 14.26
CA ASN A 654 7.00 38.12 14.36
C ASN A 654 7.09 36.71 14.93
N TYR A 655 6.27 36.41 15.93
CA TYR A 655 6.21 35.11 16.61
C TYR A 655 4.86 34.44 16.39
N GLU A 656 4.88 33.11 16.37
CA GLU A 656 3.71 32.25 16.57
C GLU A 656 4.06 31.27 17.69
N VAL A 657 3.35 31.30 18.81
CA VAL A 657 3.57 30.40 19.95
C VAL A 657 2.29 29.61 20.21
N CYS A 658 2.40 28.29 20.22
CA CYS A 658 1.27 27.39 20.49
C CYS A 658 1.43 26.73 21.85
N PHE A 659 0.44 26.92 22.72
CA PHE A 659 0.32 26.18 23.96
C PHE A 659 -0.61 24.99 23.79
N ARG A 660 -0.20 23.84 24.33
CA ARG A 660 -1.07 22.72 24.64
C ARG A 660 -1.49 22.83 26.10
N VAL A 661 -2.78 22.94 26.34
CA VAL A 661 -3.39 23.03 27.67
C VAL A 661 -4.11 21.71 27.94
N VAL A 662 -3.78 21.05 29.04
CA VAL A 662 -4.49 19.85 29.51
C VAL A 662 -5.22 20.19 30.79
N VAL A 663 -6.51 19.88 30.84
CA VAL A 663 -7.33 20.14 32.02
C VAL A 663 -7.97 18.88 32.55
N TYR A 664 -7.99 18.76 33.87
CA TYR A 664 -8.51 17.61 34.59
C TYR A 664 -9.77 18.05 35.32
N TYR A 665 -10.91 17.45 34.98
CA TYR A 665 -12.25 17.87 35.43
C TYR A 665 -12.95 16.86 36.35
N ASP A 666 -12.30 15.74 36.63
CA ASP A 666 -12.75 14.76 37.63
C ASP A 666 -11.65 14.57 38.68
N GLU A 667 -12.04 14.60 39.96
CA GLU A 667 -11.15 14.44 41.11
C GLU A 667 -10.55 13.02 41.20
N ASN A 668 -11.25 12.00 40.70
CA ASN A 668 -10.94 10.59 40.97
C ASN A 668 -10.64 9.73 39.72
N THR A 669 -11.00 10.16 38.51
CA THR A 669 -10.98 9.25 37.34
C THR A 669 -9.90 9.57 36.29
N CYS A 670 -8.91 10.41 36.57
CA CYS A 670 -7.86 10.82 35.62
C CYS A 670 -8.39 11.35 34.27
N LYS A 671 -9.67 11.76 34.21
CA LYS A 671 -10.29 12.27 32.99
C LYS A 671 -9.71 13.64 32.68
N SER A 672 -9.22 13.80 31.45
CA SER A 672 -8.65 15.06 30.98
C SER A 672 -9.07 15.38 29.56
N CYS A 673 -9.11 16.68 29.25
CA CYS A 673 -9.27 17.18 27.90
C CYS A 673 -8.04 18.00 27.52
N VAL A 674 -7.68 17.93 26.24
CA VAL A 674 -6.50 18.59 25.69
C VAL A 674 -6.98 19.63 24.67
N PHE A 675 -6.46 20.84 24.78
CA PHE A 675 -6.73 21.91 23.85
C PHE A 675 -5.44 22.59 23.40
N THR A 676 -5.42 23.13 22.19
CA THR A 676 -4.27 23.86 21.64
C THR A 676 -4.68 25.28 21.28
N LYS A 677 -3.97 26.28 21.83
CA LYS A 677 -4.16 27.69 21.51
C LYS A 677 -2.85 28.27 20.97
N CYS A 678 -2.91 28.89 19.80
CA CYS A 678 -1.77 29.59 19.21
C CYS A 678 -1.98 31.10 19.28
N PHE A 679 -0.88 31.81 19.56
CA PHE A 679 -0.81 33.25 19.66
C PHE A 679 0.16 33.78 18.62
N GLN A 680 -0.26 34.77 17.86
CA GLN A 680 0.58 35.50 16.92
C GLN A 680 0.76 36.92 17.41
N PHE A 681 1.99 37.39 17.48
CA PHE A 681 2.35 38.72 17.96
C PHE A 681 3.73 39.12 17.44
N ASP A 682 4.08 40.39 17.56
CA ASP A 682 5.43 40.88 17.28
C ASP A 682 6.11 41.39 18.55
N ASN A 683 7.39 41.70 18.46
CA ASN A 683 8.18 42.20 19.57
C ASN A 683 7.88 43.67 19.98
N GLN A 684 6.74 44.24 19.56
CA GLN A 684 6.37 45.64 19.79
C GLN A 684 5.21 45.81 20.77
#